data_AF-A0A556U575-F1
#
_entry.id   AF-A0A556U575-F1
#
_cell.length_a   1.000
_cell.length_b   1.000
_cell.length_c   1.000
_cell.angle_alpha   90.00
_cell.angle_beta   90.00
_cell.angle_gamma   90.00
#
_symmetry.space_group_name_H-M   'P 1'
#
loop_
_entity.id
_entity.type
_entity.pdbx_description
1 polymer ?
#
loop_
_entity_poly.entity_id
_entity_poly.type
_entity_poly.pdbx_seq_one_letter_code
_entity_poly.pdbx_strand_id
1 'polypeptide(L)'
;MVVSFRFFLTLNPDDGSKPTPTMETHIIPDGEEIIAPTLREKQLPTNKQNISSIRKPEKLPSCDQERQSALEEARQNPREGIFVPDCGPHGLFKSVQCHQSTGYCWCVQVDTGRPIPGTSTRFTEPDPSHTLEERVVQWYFFHLDNNGSHDISKKELKPFKRFLKKKAKPRKCARKFTEYCDLNKDKAISLQELKGCLGVNKEGDYYWLINRKSLEWRQLTTTLLTSVVAAVFGSLQVGYHTGNVNSPAGIIEEFFNLTWKSRHNQPIPVHSLTFLWALTVSIKDFGALLGSLGVKNLADAYGRRNAILIANTLSIAGSFLMFLSKAAESFELLIVGRFIFGLFCGLVMSLNPLYIQAVSPINLRGAFATVNQVSFASGIFLGMVVSLDTVLGTKKYWAFMLSLPLIPAVIQCLILPFCPESPRYLFINCGKEAEAEAALNRLRGSPEKVTKEMDEMKEEASHSNARITIWEFFIKRCYRQPIILILVINLGSQLSGFNAIISYSTKIFTEAKYEEAKYLTLGVGAVNVAFTIVSLFLVENAGRRKLLLSGFLLVAFCNLLMTIIESLLDVRGLQVLLVFVLISAYELGPGPISWFIGAELFDQPVRPIAMAFTSMLNWGGKFLLALFFPTLLHVCGAYVYLLFMSMSLIAFIYTMLHLPETKGRALDDIAAEFRRAESIPLYNKTIFNTFT
;
A
#
# COMPACT_ATOMS: atom_id res chain seq x y z
N MET A 1 -15.31 -2.51 -6.49
CA MET A 1 -16.16 -2.99 -7.61
C MET A 1 -17.59 -2.87 -7.13
N VAL A 2 -18.31 -1.82 -7.54
CA VAL A 2 -19.74 -1.70 -7.22
C VAL A 2 -20.48 -2.10 -8.48
N VAL A 3 -21.11 -3.27 -8.48
CA VAL A 3 -22.13 -3.56 -9.50
C VAL A 3 -23.28 -2.63 -9.15
N SER A 4 -23.44 -1.54 -9.91
CA SER A 4 -24.47 -0.54 -9.60
C SER A 4 -25.82 -1.24 -9.56
N PHE A 5 -26.62 -0.94 -8.53
CA PHE A 5 -28.00 -1.41 -8.40
C PHE A 5 -28.85 -1.17 -9.67
N ARG A 6 -28.55 -0.13 -10.46
CA ARG A 6 -29.17 0.11 -11.79
C ARG A 6 -28.97 -1.04 -12.78
N PHE A 7 -27.87 -1.79 -12.66
CA PHE A 7 -27.62 -2.99 -13.46
C PHE A 7 -28.51 -4.16 -12.99
N PHE A 8 -28.83 -4.21 -11.70
CA PHE A 8 -29.73 -5.19 -11.09
C PHE A 8 -31.20 -4.94 -11.44
N LEU A 9 -31.62 -3.67 -11.58
CA LEU A 9 -32.98 -3.31 -12.03
C LEU A 9 -33.30 -3.67 -13.49
N THR A 10 -32.29 -3.97 -14.33
CA THR A 10 -32.53 -4.47 -15.70
C THR A 10 -32.98 -5.94 -15.75
N LEU A 11 -33.23 -6.56 -14.59
CA LEU A 11 -33.68 -7.95 -14.43
C LEU A 11 -35.15 -8.20 -14.77
N ASN A 12 -35.86 -7.25 -15.40
CA ASN A 12 -37.05 -7.59 -16.18
C ASN A 12 -37.29 -6.64 -17.36
N PRO A 13 -37.07 -7.13 -18.59
CA PRO A 13 -38.01 -6.85 -19.66
C PRO A 13 -38.40 -8.17 -20.35
N ASP A 14 -39.71 -8.42 -20.38
CA ASP A 14 -40.44 -9.34 -21.26
C ASP A 14 -39.60 -10.24 -22.18
N ASP A 15 -39.79 -11.55 -22.01
CA ASP A 15 -39.41 -12.56 -22.99
C ASP A 15 -40.13 -12.26 -24.31
N GLY A 16 -39.46 -11.48 -25.16
CA GLY A 16 -39.49 -11.54 -26.62
C GLY A 16 -40.81 -11.75 -27.35
N SER A 17 -41.95 -11.23 -26.89
CA SER A 17 -43.18 -11.28 -27.69
C SER A 17 -44.05 -10.02 -27.52
N LYS A 18 -44.18 -9.27 -28.63
CA LYS A 18 -45.24 -8.28 -28.90
C LYS A 18 -45.49 -8.31 -30.42
N PRO A 19 -46.66 -7.90 -30.95
CA PRO A 19 -48.03 -7.90 -30.38
C PRO A 19 -49.11 -8.42 -31.38
N THR A 20 -50.39 -8.23 -31.03
CA THR A 20 -51.64 -8.21 -31.85
C THR A 20 -52.43 -9.54 -32.09
N PRO A 21 -53.77 -9.46 -32.31
CA PRO A 21 -54.80 -10.27 -31.64
C PRO A 21 -55.50 -11.27 -32.56
N THR A 22 -56.07 -12.34 -32.01
CA THR A 22 -57.18 -13.09 -32.64
C THR A 22 -57.97 -13.87 -31.59
N MET A 23 -59.28 -13.87 -31.79
CA MET A 23 -60.35 -14.46 -30.98
C MET A 23 -60.43 -16.00 -31.09
N GLU A 24 -61.33 -16.54 -30.25
CA GLU A 24 -62.09 -17.80 -30.38
C GLU A 24 -61.43 -19.08 -29.83
N THR A 25 -61.69 -19.40 -28.55
CA THR A 25 -62.81 -20.19 -27.97
C THR A 25 -62.64 -21.69 -28.03
N HIS A 26 -62.48 -22.32 -26.86
CA HIS A 26 -63.19 -23.55 -26.50
C HIS A 26 -63.57 -23.54 -25.01
N ILE A 27 -64.57 -24.35 -24.66
CA ILE A 27 -65.60 -24.12 -23.64
C ILE A 27 -65.24 -24.75 -22.25
N ILE A 28 -65.81 -24.13 -21.21
CA ILE A 28 -65.81 -24.27 -19.72
C ILE A 28 -66.28 -25.70 -19.27
N PRO A 29 -65.92 -26.30 -18.08
CA PRO A 29 -66.30 -25.76 -16.76
C PRO A 29 -65.47 -25.96 -15.46
N ASP A 30 -65.78 -25.02 -14.55
CA ASP A 30 -65.70 -24.94 -13.07
C ASP A 30 -64.35 -24.76 -12.33
N GLY A 31 -64.20 -23.54 -11.76
CA GLY A 31 -63.22 -23.16 -10.73
C GLY A 31 -62.83 -21.68 -10.81
N GLU A 32 -63.42 -20.82 -9.96
CA GLU A 32 -63.23 -19.36 -9.94
C GLU A 32 -61.78 -18.90 -9.67
N GLU A 33 -61.10 -18.34 -10.67
CA GLU A 33 -60.00 -17.38 -10.51
C GLU A 33 -60.55 -15.95 -10.73
N ILE A 34 -60.54 -15.12 -9.69
CA ILE A 34 -60.88 -13.69 -9.80
C ILE A 34 -59.59 -12.87 -9.87
N ILE A 35 -59.31 -12.39 -11.08
CA ILE A 35 -58.30 -11.38 -11.43
C ILE A 35 -58.81 -9.99 -11.01
N ALA A 36 -57.93 -9.11 -10.50
CA ALA A 36 -58.26 -7.76 -10.06
C ALA A 36 -58.91 -6.88 -11.16
N PRO A 37 -59.80 -5.93 -10.81
CA PRO A 37 -60.58 -5.18 -11.79
C PRO A 37 -59.74 -4.18 -12.59
N THR A 38 -59.98 -4.14 -13.90
CA THR A 38 -59.43 -3.19 -14.86
C THR A 38 -60.10 -1.83 -14.74
N LEU A 39 -59.32 -0.78 -14.47
CA LEU A 39 -59.76 0.62 -14.60
C LEU A 39 -59.96 0.98 -16.08
N ARG A 40 -61.12 1.57 -16.37
CA ARG A 40 -61.67 1.86 -17.70
C ARG A 40 -61.00 3.09 -18.33
N GLU A 41 -60.11 2.90 -19.31
CA GLU A 41 -59.63 4.02 -20.15
C GLU A 41 -60.75 4.51 -21.09
N LYS A 42 -61.20 5.76 -20.91
CA LYS A 42 -62.05 6.45 -21.89
C LYS A 42 -61.24 6.71 -23.17
N GLN A 43 -61.66 6.09 -24.27
CA GLN A 43 -61.18 6.40 -25.62
C GLN A 43 -61.57 7.85 -26.00
N LEU A 44 -60.60 8.64 -26.47
CA LEU A 44 -60.85 9.80 -27.34
C LEU A 44 -60.17 9.56 -28.69
N PRO A 45 -60.85 9.84 -29.82
CA PRO A 45 -60.39 9.44 -31.15
C PRO A 45 -59.28 10.34 -31.69
N THR A 46 -58.37 9.72 -32.42
CA THR A 46 -57.26 10.34 -33.15
C THR A 46 -57.77 11.19 -34.31
N ASN A 47 -57.39 12.48 -34.33
CA ASN A 47 -57.31 13.20 -35.60
C ASN A 47 -56.08 14.12 -35.63
N LYS A 48 -55.26 13.94 -36.66
CA LYS A 48 -54.06 14.74 -36.94
C LYS A 48 -54.49 16.02 -37.65
N GLN A 49 -54.18 17.20 -37.09
CA GLN A 49 -53.64 18.33 -37.85
C GLN A 49 -53.22 19.51 -36.96
N ASN A 50 -52.07 20.06 -37.36
CA ASN A 50 -51.58 21.42 -37.21
C ASN A 50 -50.95 21.94 -35.90
N ILE A 51 -49.86 22.65 -36.19
CA ILE A 51 -48.81 23.22 -35.35
C ILE A 51 -49.31 24.47 -34.63
N SER A 52 -48.63 24.77 -33.51
CA SER A 52 -48.63 26.01 -32.71
C SER A 52 -49.68 26.15 -31.60
N SER A 53 -49.31 25.70 -30.40
CA SER A 53 -49.48 26.46 -29.15
C SER A 53 -48.80 25.73 -28.01
N ILE A 54 -48.04 26.46 -27.21
CA ILE A 54 -47.40 26.00 -25.98
C ILE A 54 -48.51 25.54 -25.02
N ARG A 55 -48.69 24.23 -24.86
CA ARG A 55 -49.52 23.66 -23.77
C ARG A 55 -48.65 23.42 -22.55
N LYS A 56 -49.04 24.03 -21.42
CA LYS A 56 -48.52 23.76 -20.08
C LYS A 56 -48.59 22.25 -19.78
N PRO A 57 -47.67 21.68 -19.00
CA PRO A 57 -47.80 20.29 -18.56
C PRO A 57 -49.07 20.15 -17.71
N GLU A 58 -50.01 19.30 -18.16
CA GLU A 58 -51.13 18.82 -17.35
C GLU A 58 -50.56 18.19 -16.07
N LYS A 59 -50.96 18.73 -14.91
CA LYS A 59 -50.60 18.16 -13.62
C LYS A 59 -51.23 16.76 -13.54
N LEU A 60 -50.45 15.73 -13.21
CA LEU A 60 -50.99 14.43 -12.83
C LEU A 60 -52.04 14.62 -11.72
N PRO A 61 -53.15 13.85 -11.72
CA PRO A 61 -54.15 13.92 -10.66
C PRO A 61 -53.52 13.64 -9.30
N SER A 62 -53.93 14.40 -8.28
CA SER A 62 -53.52 14.12 -6.89
C SER A 62 -54.30 12.89 -6.37
N CYS A 63 -53.70 12.12 -5.46
CA CYS A 63 -54.34 10.96 -4.83
C CYS A 63 -55.74 11.29 -4.29
N ASP A 64 -55.91 12.49 -3.72
CA ASP A 64 -57.20 12.93 -3.18
C ASP A 64 -58.29 13.03 -4.25
N GLN A 65 -57.94 13.39 -5.48
CA GLN A 65 -58.87 13.45 -6.61
C GLN A 65 -59.29 12.05 -7.05
N GLU A 66 -58.34 11.12 -7.18
CA GLU A 66 -58.65 9.72 -7.54
C GLU A 66 -59.47 9.02 -6.48
N ARG A 67 -59.18 9.29 -5.19
CA ARG A 67 -59.96 8.78 -4.06
C ARG A 67 -61.41 9.26 -4.10
N GLN A 68 -61.64 10.53 -4.43
CA GLN A 68 -62.97 11.12 -4.47
C GLN A 68 -63.81 10.54 -5.63
N SER A 69 -63.19 10.35 -6.81
CA SER A 69 -63.84 9.67 -7.93
C SER A 69 -64.17 8.20 -7.63
N ALA A 70 -63.25 7.45 -7.00
CA ALA A 70 -63.48 6.07 -6.61
C ALA A 70 -64.59 5.92 -5.56
N LEU A 71 -64.71 6.86 -4.62
CA LEU A 71 -65.79 6.89 -3.63
C LEU A 71 -67.16 7.19 -4.25
N GLU A 72 -67.22 8.05 -5.26
CA GLU A 72 -68.46 8.32 -6.00
C GLU A 72 -68.90 7.10 -6.82
N GLU A 73 -67.96 6.40 -7.45
CA GLU A 73 -68.23 5.16 -8.19
C GLU A 73 -68.70 4.04 -7.25
N ALA A 74 -68.06 3.89 -6.07
CA ALA A 74 -68.47 2.95 -5.04
C ALA A 74 -69.88 3.21 -4.48
N ARG A 75 -70.33 4.47 -4.45
CA ARG A 75 -71.71 4.83 -4.08
C ARG A 75 -72.72 4.45 -5.16
N GLN A 76 -72.34 4.51 -6.42
CA GLN A 76 -73.22 4.19 -7.55
C GLN A 76 -73.34 2.68 -7.78
N ASN A 77 -72.27 1.91 -7.54
CA ASN A 77 -72.23 0.45 -7.74
C ASN A 77 -71.80 -0.31 -6.47
N PRO A 78 -72.67 -0.47 -5.45
CA PRO A 78 -72.28 -1.09 -4.16
C PRO A 78 -71.93 -2.59 -4.23
N ARG A 79 -72.24 -3.27 -5.34
CA ARG A 79 -72.00 -4.71 -5.54
C ARG A 79 -70.65 -5.00 -6.20
N GLU A 80 -70.00 -4.02 -6.79
CA GLU A 80 -68.64 -4.15 -7.33
C GLU A 80 -67.68 -3.68 -6.24
N GLY A 81 -66.79 -4.55 -5.77
CA GLY A 81 -65.79 -4.19 -4.77
C GLY A 81 -64.75 -3.23 -5.35
N ILE A 82 -65.10 -1.96 -5.49
CA ILE A 82 -64.26 -0.92 -6.10
C ILE A 82 -63.10 -0.56 -5.16
N PHE A 83 -61.89 -0.51 -5.72
CA PHE A 83 -60.70 -0.11 -4.98
C PHE A 83 -60.70 1.39 -4.70
N VAL A 84 -60.58 1.77 -3.42
CA VAL A 84 -60.45 3.17 -3.00
C VAL A 84 -59.01 3.40 -2.54
N PRO A 85 -58.23 4.28 -3.20
CA PRO A 85 -56.84 4.54 -2.83
C PRO A 85 -56.74 5.28 -1.49
N ASP A 86 -55.68 4.95 -0.75
CA ASP A 86 -55.40 5.45 0.58
C ASP A 86 -54.32 6.53 0.50
N CYS A 87 -54.69 7.78 0.80
CA CYS A 87 -53.85 8.96 0.61
C CYS A 87 -53.14 9.39 1.90
N GLY A 88 -51.91 9.89 1.75
CA GLY A 88 -51.09 10.47 2.80
C GLY A 88 -51.12 12.01 2.80
N PRO A 89 -50.27 12.66 3.62
CA PRO A 89 -50.18 14.12 3.68
C PRO A 89 -49.84 14.73 2.32
N HIS A 90 -50.41 15.90 2.02
CA HIS A 90 -50.21 16.64 0.76
C HIS A 90 -50.75 15.98 -0.52
N GLY A 91 -51.70 15.04 -0.40
CA GLY A 91 -52.39 14.45 -1.55
C GLY A 91 -51.54 13.47 -2.37
N LEU A 92 -50.53 12.88 -1.72
CA LEU A 92 -49.70 11.79 -2.24
C LEU A 92 -50.29 10.42 -1.85
N PHE A 93 -49.96 9.37 -2.59
CA PHE A 93 -50.40 8.01 -2.27
C PHE A 93 -49.63 7.46 -1.06
N LYS A 94 -50.29 6.75 -0.15
CA LYS A 94 -49.55 5.94 0.84
C LYS A 94 -48.73 4.88 0.10
N SER A 95 -47.53 4.60 0.62
CA SER A 95 -46.57 3.65 0.02
C SER A 95 -47.09 2.21 -0.11
N VAL A 96 -48.13 1.87 0.66
CA VAL A 96 -48.84 0.59 0.61
C VAL A 96 -50.31 0.87 0.37
N GLN A 97 -50.89 0.12 -0.56
CA GLN A 97 -52.30 0.17 -0.93
C GLN A 97 -52.92 -1.21 -0.70
N CYS A 98 -54.07 -1.25 -0.04
CA CYS A 98 -54.76 -2.49 0.31
C CYS A 98 -56.20 -2.49 -0.20
N HIS A 99 -56.57 -3.55 -0.87
CA HIS A 99 -57.92 -3.77 -1.38
C HIS A 99 -58.76 -4.51 -0.33
N GLN A 100 -59.66 -3.78 0.33
CA GLN A 100 -60.36 -4.29 1.51
C GLN A 100 -61.24 -5.53 1.22
N SER A 101 -61.85 -5.64 0.04
CA SER A 101 -62.72 -6.79 -0.28
C SER A 101 -61.97 -8.05 -0.75
N THR A 102 -60.75 -7.93 -1.29
CA THR A 102 -59.97 -9.07 -1.80
C THR A 102 -58.84 -9.47 -0.85
N GLY A 103 -58.48 -8.59 0.09
CA GLY A 103 -57.41 -8.79 1.06
C GLY A 103 -56.01 -8.66 0.47
N TYR A 104 -55.86 -8.17 -0.77
CA TYR A 104 -54.55 -7.96 -1.39
C TYR A 104 -53.98 -6.59 -1.02
N CYS A 105 -52.69 -6.56 -0.67
CA CYS A 105 -51.92 -5.35 -0.43
C CYS A 105 -50.69 -5.31 -1.34
N TRP A 106 -50.38 -4.16 -1.92
CA TRP A 106 -49.22 -3.94 -2.80
C TRP A 106 -48.57 -2.59 -2.54
N CYS A 107 -47.29 -2.47 -2.92
CA CYS A 107 -46.58 -1.19 -2.86
C CYS A 107 -46.87 -0.35 -4.10
N VAL A 108 -46.90 0.97 -3.93
CA VAL A 108 -47.07 1.93 -5.04
C VAL A 108 -46.01 3.02 -5.02
N GLN A 109 -45.79 3.66 -6.16
CA GLN A 109 -45.04 4.91 -6.23
C GLN A 109 -45.86 6.04 -5.58
N VAL A 110 -45.28 6.72 -4.59
CA VAL A 110 -45.97 7.73 -3.74
C VAL A 110 -46.47 8.93 -4.55
N ASP A 111 -45.79 9.25 -5.66
CA ASP A 111 -46.08 10.37 -6.56
C ASP A 111 -47.11 10.04 -7.66
N THR A 112 -47.19 8.78 -8.12
CA THR A 112 -48.03 8.39 -9.25
C THR A 112 -49.10 7.34 -8.94
N GLY A 113 -49.09 6.73 -7.76
CA GLY A 113 -50.02 5.67 -7.36
C GLY A 113 -49.82 4.34 -8.09
N ARG A 114 -48.83 4.25 -8.99
CA ARG A 114 -48.61 3.05 -9.82
C ARG A 114 -48.09 1.87 -9.00
N PRO A 115 -48.67 0.66 -9.16
CA PRO A 115 -48.23 -0.53 -8.44
C PRO A 115 -46.82 -0.95 -8.84
N ILE A 116 -46.03 -1.36 -7.85
CA ILE A 116 -44.69 -1.90 -8.03
C ILE A 116 -44.80 -3.41 -8.31
N PRO A 117 -44.37 -3.91 -9.48
CA PRO A 117 -44.48 -5.32 -9.82
C PRO A 117 -43.83 -6.24 -8.78
N GLY A 118 -44.50 -7.34 -8.44
CA GLY A 118 -43.99 -8.36 -7.51
C GLY A 118 -44.15 -8.05 -6.02
N THR A 119 -44.83 -6.95 -5.66
CA THR A 119 -45.06 -6.55 -4.25
C THR A 119 -46.44 -6.93 -3.70
N SER A 120 -47.28 -7.57 -4.52
CA SER A 120 -48.63 -7.98 -4.12
C SER A 120 -48.58 -9.16 -3.16
N THR A 121 -49.18 -9.00 -1.98
CA THR A 121 -49.28 -10.00 -0.92
C THR A 121 -50.73 -10.10 -0.47
N ARG A 122 -51.18 -11.29 -0.07
CA ARG A 122 -52.56 -11.53 0.39
C ARG A 122 -52.57 -11.62 1.91
N PHE A 123 -53.49 -10.89 2.55
CA PHE A 123 -53.72 -10.86 3.99
C PHE A 123 -52.55 -10.36 4.87
N THR A 124 -51.51 -9.80 4.26
CA THR A 124 -50.33 -9.24 4.97
C THR A 124 -49.95 -7.91 4.32
N GLU A 125 -49.56 -6.92 5.12
CA GLU A 125 -49.08 -5.64 4.61
C GLU A 125 -47.56 -5.69 4.33
N PRO A 126 -47.10 -5.29 3.14
CA PRO A 126 -45.68 -5.22 2.85
C PRO A 126 -45.01 -4.08 3.62
N ASP A 127 -43.94 -4.39 4.37
CA ASP A 127 -43.22 -3.42 5.22
C ASP A 127 -42.64 -2.23 4.39
N PRO A 128 -43.02 -0.98 4.70
CA PRO A 128 -42.54 0.22 4.01
C PRO A 128 -41.20 0.77 4.51
N SER A 129 -40.62 0.22 5.60
CA SER A 129 -39.37 0.72 6.21
C SER A 129 -38.11 0.47 5.38
N HIS A 130 -38.15 -0.50 4.45
CA HIS A 130 -37.04 -0.83 3.57
C HIS A 130 -37.10 -0.06 2.24
N THR A 131 -35.95 0.41 1.77
CA THR A 131 -35.83 1.01 0.43
C THR A 131 -36.30 0.01 -0.65
N LEU A 132 -36.79 0.50 -1.80
CA LEU A 132 -37.20 -0.38 -2.92
C LEU A 132 -36.07 -1.35 -3.27
N GLU A 133 -34.84 -0.85 -3.18
CA GLU A 133 -33.61 -1.56 -3.44
C GLU A 133 -33.37 -2.70 -2.45
N GLU A 134 -33.58 -2.46 -1.16
CA GLU A 134 -33.45 -3.48 -0.12
C GLU A 134 -34.45 -4.62 -0.27
N ARG A 135 -35.68 -4.29 -0.64
CA ARG A 135 -36.76 -5.28 -0.85
C ARG A 135 -36.49 -6.17 -2.07
N VAL A 136 -36.01 -5.59 -3.17
CA VAL A 136 -35.62 -6.36 -4.36
C VAL A 136 -34.46 -7.31 -4.06
N VAL A 137 -33.46 -6.86 -3.29
CA VAL A 137 -32.33 -7.72 -2.90
C VAL A 137 -32.78 -8.82 -1.95
N GLN A 138 -33.65 -8.53 -0.98
CA GLN A 138 -34.23 -9.54 -0.08
C GLN A 138 -35.03 -10.58 -0.85
N TRP A 139 -35.92 -10.16 -1.75
CA TRP A 139 -36.69 -11.07 -2.60
C TRP A 139 -35.78 -11.97 -3.44
N TYR A 140 -34.77 -11.38 -4.08
CA TYR A 140 -33.83 -12.14 -4.90
C TYR A 140 -32.93 -13.08 -4.08
N PHE A 141 -32.60 -12.69 -2.84
CA PHE A 141 -31.87 -13.55 -1.91
C PHE A 141 -32.68 -14.81 -1.58
N PHE A 142 -33.96 -14.66 -1.20
CA PHE A 142 -34.85 -15.80 -0.94
C PHE A 142 -35.08 -16.66 -2.18
N HIS A 143 -35.08 -16.06 -3.38
CA HIS A 143 -35.19 -16.83 -4.62
C HIS A 143 -33.91 -17.63 -4.97
N LEU A 144 -32.75 -17.20 -4.47
CA LEU A 144 -31.50 -17.94 -4.64
C LEU A 144 -31.28 -18.99 -3.53
N ASP A 145 -31.76 -18.74 -2.31
CA ASP A 145 -31.71 -19.65 -1.18
C ASP A 145 -32.77 -20.76 -1.30
N ASN A 146 -32.53 -21.69 -2.22
CA ASN A 146 -33.44 -22.81 -2.51
C ASN A 146 -33.57 -23.82 -1.36
N ASN A 147 -32.66 -23.80 -0.38
CA ASN A 147 -32.66 -24.75 0.73
C ASN A 147 -33.07 -24.12 2.07
N GLY A 148 -33.36 -22.81 2.11
CA GLY A 148 -33.81 -22.09 3.30
C GLY A 148 -32.74 -21.99 4.40
N SER A 149 -31.46 -22.05 4.04
CA SER A 149 -30.34 -22.02 5.00
C SER A 149 -30.00 -20.62 5.50
N HIS A 150 -30.67 -19.59 4.98
CA HIS A 150 -30.40 -18.18 5.24
C HIS A 150 -29.01 -17.70 4.75
N ASP A 151 -28.32 -18.51 3.94
CA ASP A 151 -27.04 -18.20 3.30
C ASP A 151 -26.98 -18.81 1.88
N ILE A 152 -26.44 -18.08 0.90
CA ILE A 152 -26.39 -18.58 -0.48
C ILE A 152 -25.11 -19.38 -0.71
N SER A 153 -25.23 -20.69 -0.89
CA SER A 153 -24.10 -21.55 -1.16
C SER A 153 -23.52 -21.36 -2.57
N LYS A 154 -22.28 -21.84 -2.78
CA LYS A 154 -21.62 -21.85 -4.09
C LYS A 154 -22.44 -22.57 -5.19
N LYS A 155 -23.29 -23.54 -4.82
CA LYS A 155 -24.15 -24.28 -5.76
C LYS A 155 -25.34 -23.44 -6.21
N GLU A 156 -25.99 -22.75 -5.28
CA GLU A 156 -27.14 -21.86 -5.53
C GLU A 156 -26.76 -20.61 -6.31
N LEU A 157 -25.54 -20.11 -6.12
CA LEU A 157 -25.06 -18.92 -6.82
C LEU A 157 -24.61 -19.19 -8.27
N LYS A 158 -24.61 -20.45 -8.71
CA LYS A 158 -24.12 -20.88 -10.04
C LYS A 158 -24.92 -20.27 -11.21
N PRO A 159 -26.27 -20.20 -11.19
CA PRO A 159 -27.07 -19.54 -12.22
C PRO A 159 -26.76 -18.03 -12.28
N PHE A 160 -26.69 -17.39 -11.13
CA PHE A 160 -26.38 -15.96 -11.01
C PHE A 160 -24.98 -15.62 -11.54
N LYS A 161 -23.96 -16.43 -11.22
CA LYS A 161 -22.60 -16.26 -11.79
C LYS A 161 -22.57 -16.40 -13.31
N ARG A 162 -23.39 -17.29 -13.90
CA ARG A 162 -23.48 -17.42 -15.37
C ARG A 162 -24.07 -16.15 -15.98
N PHE A 163 -25.11 -15.59 -15.36
CA PHE A 163 -25.71 -14.34 -15.79
C PHE A 163 -24.74 -13.15 -15.68
N LEU A 164 -24.07 -12.99 -14.53
CA LEU A 164 -23.06 -11.93 -14.33
C LEU A 164 -21.94 -12.01 -15.37
N LYS A 165 -21.46 -13.21 -15.72
CA LYS A 165 -20.45 -13.39 -16.79
C LYS A 165 -20.94 -12.96 -18.17
N LYS A 166 -22.25 -13.05 -18.43
CA LYS A 166 -22.87 -12.70 -19.72
C LYS A 166 -23.13 -11.20 -19.82
N LYS A 167 -23.56 -10.56 -18.74
CA LYS A 167 -24.01 -9.16 -18.75
C LYS A 167 -22.97 -8.18 -18.19
N ALA A 168 -22.26 -8.52 -17.11
CA ALA A 168 -21.30 -7.61 -16.49
C ALA A 168 -19.95 -7.60 -17.23
N LYS A 169 -19.46 -6.40 -17.56
CA LYS A 169 -18.11 -6.16 -18.09
C LYS A 169 -17.32 -5.30 -17.10
N PRO A 170 -16.03 -5.58 -16.86
CA PRO A 170 -15.19 -6.59 -17.51
C PRO A 170 -15.36 -8.02 -16.96
N ARG A 171 -15.23 -9.03 -17.83
CA ARG A 171 -15.42 -10.46 -17.51
C ARG A 171 -14.53 -11.00 -16.38
N LYS A 172 -13.32 -10.46 -16.22
CA LYS A 172 -12.37 -10.84 -15.15
C LYS A 172 -12.94 -10.52 -13.76
N CYS A 173 -13.65 -9.42 -13.62
CA CYS A 173 -14.28 -8.97 -12.38
C CYS A 173 -15.53 -9.81 -12.04
N ALA A 174 -16.38 -10.11 -13.04
CA ALA A 174 -17.55 -10.97 -12.86
C ALA A 174 -17.20 -12.39 -12.39
N ARG A 175 -16.01 -12.91 -12.76
CA ARG A 175 -15.52 -14.22 -12.29
C ARG A 175 -15.20 -14.24 -10.79
N LYS A 176 -14.70 -13.12 -10.26
CA LYS A 176 -14.31 -12.97 -8.84
C LYS A 176 -15.41 -12.36 -7.95
N PHE A 177 -16.60 -12.14 -8.50
CA PHE A 177 -17.70 -11.47 -7.78
C PHE A 177 -17.98 -12.12 -6.42
N THR A 178 -18.03 -13.44 -6.35
CA THR A 178 -18.35 -14.15 -5.12
C THR A 178 -17.21 -14.13 -4.10
N GLU A 179 -15.97 -14.20 -4.57
CA GLU A 179 -14.79 -14.04 -3.69
C GLU A 179 -14.65 -12.61 -3.15
N TYR A 180 -15.34 -11.65 -3.79
CA TYR A 180 -15.35 -10.26 -3.38
C TYR A 180 -16.48 -9.94 -2.40
N CYS A 181 -17.64 -10.58 -2.54
CA CYS A 181 -18.77 -10.38 -1.63
C CYS A 181 -18.66 -11.20 -0.33
N ASP A 182 -18.01 -12.37 -0.37
CA ASP A 182 -17.76 -13.24 0.80
C ASP A 182 -16.64 -12.61 1.67
N LEU A 183 -17.05 -11.89 2.71
CA LEU A 183 -16.16 -11.08 3.54
C LEU A 183 -15.54 -11.90 4.68
N ASN A 184 -16.32 -12.83 5.25
CA ASN A 184 -15.88 -13.71 6.33
C ASN A 184 -15.15 -14.97 5.83
N LYS A 185 -15.11 -15.20 4.50
CA LYS A 185 -14.45 -16.32 3.80
C LYS A 185 -15.03 -17.70 4.13
N ASP A 186 -16.32 -17.76 4.46
CA ASP A 186 -17.01 -19.01 4.77
C ASP A 186 -17.49 -19.77 3.51
N LYS A 187 -17.31 -19.18 2.32
CA LYS A 187 -17.72 -19.71 1.01
C LYS A 187 -19.24 -19.71 0.77
N ALA A 188 -20.00 -19.06 1.63
CA ALA A 188 -21.40 -18.71 1.44
C ALA A 188 -21.53 -17.18 1.25
N ILE A 189 -22.73 -16.70 0.98
CA ILE A 189 -23.02 -15.26 0.96
C ILE A 189 -24.28 -15.05 1.78
N SER A 190 -24.13 -14.35 2.90
CA SER A 190 -25.25 -13.93 3.74
C SER A 190 -26.04 -12.78 3.12
N LEU A 191 -27.26 -12.55 3.60
CA LEU A 191 -28.11 -11.45 3.14
C LEU A 191 -27.41 -10.09 3.33
N GLN A 192 -26.65 -9.94 4.42
CA GLN A 192 -25.92 -8.71 4.73
C GLN A 192 -24.74 -8.50 3.77
N GLU A 193 -23.99 -9.54 3.44
CA GLU A 193 -22.91 -9.49 2.45
C GLU A 193 -23.43 -9.18 1.05
N LEU A 194 -24.55 -9.78 0.65
CA LEU A 194 -25.17 -9.49 -0.64
C LEU A 194 -25.65 -8.03 -0.72
N LYS A 195 -26.32 -7.53 0.33
CA LYS A 195 -26.74 -6.12 0.43
C LYS A 195 -25.55 -5.16 0.38
N GLY A 196 -24.47 -5.46 1.09
CA GLY A 196 -23.24 -4.66 1.08
C GLY A 196 -22.54 -4.67 -0.27
N CYS A 197 -22.48 -5.84 -0.93
CA CYS A 197 -21.81 -6.01 -2.21
C CYS A 197 -22.55 -5.34 -3.38
N LEU A 198 -23.89 -5.30 -3.31
CA LEU A 198 -24.75 -4.58 -4.26
C LEU A 198 -24.90 -3.08 -3.93
N GLY A 199 -24.36 -2.64 -2.80
CA GLY A 199 -24.35 -1.24 -2.37
C GLY A 199 -25.72 -0.70 -1.97
N VAL A 200 -26.59 -1.59 -1.49
CA VAL A 200 -28.00 -1.30 -1.18
C VAL A 200 -28.21 -0.92 0.29
N ASN A 201 -27.44 -1.52 1.20
CA ASN A 201 -27.41 -1.09 2.61
C ASN A 201 -26.22 -0.13 2.81
N LYS A 202 -26.46 1.13 3.21
CA LYS A 202 -25.42 2.14 3.46
C LYS A 202 -25.01 2.26 4.93
N GLU A 203 -25.65 1.52 5.83
CA GLU A 203 -25.51 1.70 7.29
C GLU A 203 -24.87 0.51 8.03
N GLY A 204 -24.56 -0.61 7.35
CA GLY A 204 -23.93 -1.79 7.96
C GLY A 204 -22.40 -1.90 7.79
N ASP A 205 -21.72 -2.54 8.75
CA ASP A 205 -20.26 -2.80 8.76
C ASP A 205 -19.72 -3.40 7.45
N TYR A 206 -20.53 -4.22 6.78
CA TYR A 206 -20.19 -4.91 5.53
C TYR A 206 -20.11 -3.95 4.32
N TYR A 207 -20.90 -2.88 4.28
CA TYR A 207 -20.80 -1.83 3.25
C TYR A 207 -19.50 -1.05 3.38
N TRP A 208 -19.11 -0.71 4.61
CA TRP A 208 -17.86 -0.04 4.92
C TRP A 208 -16.65 -0.90 4.54
N LEU A 209 -16.64 -2.20 4.87
CA LEU A 209 -15.55 -3.12 4.54
C LEU A 209 -15.31 -3.26 3.02
N ILE A 210 -16.38 -3.33 2.22
CA ILE A 210 -16.30 -3.50 0.76
C ILE A 210 -15.90 -2.19 0.06
N ASN A 211 -16.41 -1.05 0.51
CA ASN A 211 -16.06 0.25 -0.07
C ASN A 211 -14.69 0.78 0.37
N ARG A 212 -14.20 0.43 1.58
CA ARG A 212 -12.89 0.83 2.11
C ARG A 212 -11.73 0.50 1.16
N LYS A 213 -11.72 -0.69 0.56
CA LYS A 213 -10.63 -1.09 -0.37
C LYS A 213 -10.65 -0.37 -1.73
N SER A 214 -11.78 0.20 -2.17
CA SER A 214 -11.89 0.83 -3.50
C SER A 214 -11.99 2.37 -3.47
N LEU A 215 -12.34 2.98 -2.34
CA LEU A 215 -12.35 4.44 -2.17
C LEU A 215 -10.99 5.04 -1.78
N GLU A 216 -10.10 4.27 -1.14
CA GLU A 216 -8.88 4.83 -0.50
C GLU A 216 -7.85 5.42 -1.50
N TRP A 217 -7.77 4.92 -2.74
CA TRP A 217 -6.89 5.49 -3.78
C TRP A 217 -7.47 6.69 -4.53
N ARG A 218 -8.79 6.92 -4.43
CA ARG A 218 -9.51 7.94 -5.20
C ARG A 218 -9.48 9.35 -4.59
N GLN A 219 -8.88 9.53 -3.42
CA GLN A 219 -8.84 10.80 -2.69
C GLN A 219 -7.40 11.21 -2.29
N LEU A 220 -6.40 10.91 -3.11
CA LEU A 220 -5.04 11.43 -2.91
C LEU A 220 -4.96 12.86 -3.45
N THR A 221 -4.56 13.82 -2.61
CA THR A 221 -4.33 15.20 -3.05
C THR A 221 -3.03 15.32 -3.84
N THR A 222 -2.98 16.27 -4.78
CA THR A 222 -1.74 16.60 -5.51
C THR A 222 -0.63 17.03 -4.55
N THR A 223 -0.96 17.75 -3.47
CA THR A 223 -0.01 18.15 -2.43
C THR A 223 0.63 16.94 -1.75
N LEU A 224 -0.14 15.91 -1.43
CA LEU A 224 0.39 14.68 -0.83
C LEU A 224 1.34 13.97 -1.79
N LEU A 225 0.93 13.79 -3.05
CA LEU A 225 1.75 13.12 -4.06
C LEU A 225 3.06 13.88 -4.31
N THR A 226 3.00 15.20 -4.46
CA THR A 226 4.19 16.04 -4.65
C THR A 226 5.12 16.01 -3.43
N SER A 227 4.58 15.99 -2.21
CA SER A 227 5.39 15.88 -0.98
C SER A 227 6.12 14.53 -0.89
N VAL A 228 5.45 13.43 -1.24
CA VAL A 228 6.07 12.10 -1.26
C VAL A 228 7.14 12.02 -2.36
N VAL A 229 6.83 12.48 -3.57
CA VAL A 229 7.80 12.51 -4.70
C VAL A 229 9.01 13.38 -4.36
N ALA A 230 8.81 14.54 -3.76
CA ALA A 230 9.89 15.44 -3.34
C ALA A 230 10.81 14.79 -2.30
N ALA A 231 10.24 14.07 -1.33
CA ALA A 231 11.02 13.37 -0.31
C ALA A 231 11.91 12.27 -0.93
N VAL A 232 11.34 11.44 -1.81
CA VAL A 232 12.05 10.26 -2.34
C VAL A 232 13.23 10.60 -3.27
N PHE A 233 13.33 11.82 -3.82
CA PHE A 233 14.55 12.24 -4.53
C PHE A 233 15.82 12.12 -3.68
N GLY A 234 15.72 12.30 -2.36
CA GLY A 234 16.84 12.06 -1.47
C GLY A 234 17.28 10.59 -1.47
N SER A 235 16.33 9.66 -1.46
CA SER A 235 16.59 8.21 -1.48
C SER A 235 17.16 7.75 -2.81
N LEU A 236 16.70 8.35 -3.92
CA LEU A 236 17.28 8.15 -5.24
C LEU A 236 18.78 8.51 -5.27
N GLN A 237 19.16 9.64 -4.67
CA GLN A 237 20.56 10.07 -4.59
C GLN A 237 21.43 9.07 -3.80
N VAL A 238 20.92 8.57 -2.67
CA VAL A 238 21.62 7.58 -1.85
C VAL A 238 21.79 6.25 -2.60
N GLY A 239 20.75 5.82 -3.32
CA GLY A 239 20.81 4.66 -4.19
C GLY A 239 21.85 4.82 -5.30
N TYR A 240 21.85 5.97 -5.98
CA TYR A 240 22.80 6.28 -7.06
C TYR A 240 24.25 6.11 -6.61
N HIS A 241 24.63 6.71 -5.48
CA HIS A 241 26.00 6.58 -4.95
C HIS A 241 26.33 5.20 -4.38
N THR A 242 25.33 4.36 -4.14
CA THR A 242 25.53 2.95 -3.80
C THR A 242 25.88 2.12 -5.04
N GLY A 243 25.31 2.43 -6.20
CA GLY A 243 25.53 1.68 -7.45
C GLY A 243 26.62 2.22 -8.39
N ASN A 244 27.06 3.46 -8.23
CA ASN A 244 27.88 4.14 -9.25
C ASN A 244 29.40 3.88 -9.21
N VAL A 245 29.94 3.32 -8.14
CA VAL A 245 31.40 3.09 -7.99
C VAL A 245 31.86 1.70 -8.43
N ASN A 246 30.92 0.77 -8.64
CA ASN A 246 31.24 -0.63 -8.93
C ASN A 246 31.87 -0.79 -10.33
N SER A 247 31.17 -0.39 -11.39
CA SER A 247 31.65 -0.52 -12.77
C SER A 247 32.97 0.25 -13.09
N PRO A 248 33.20 1.49 -12.60
CA PRO A 248 34.40 2.27 -12.90
C PRO A 248 35.51 2.08 -11.86
N ALA A 249 35.46 1.04 -11.02
CA ALA A 249 36.45 0.80 -9.97
C ALA A 249 37.90 0.85 -10.48
N GLY A 250 38.21 0.11 -11.53
CA GLY A 250 39.56 0.09 -12.12
C GLY A 250 40.02 1.45 -12.68
N ILE A 251 39.09 2.30 -13.14
CA ILE A 251 39.41 3.65 -13.65
C ILE A 251 39.79 4.58 -12.48
N ILE A 252 39.08 4.47 -11.36
CA ILE A 252 39.35 5.28 -10.17
C ILE A 252 40.63 4.80 -9.46
N GLU A 253 40.86 3.48 -9.42
CA GLU A 253 42.13 2.90 -8.95
C GLU A 253 43.32 3.35 -9.81
N GLU A 254 43.17 3.42 -11.14
CA GLU A 254 44.19 3.97 -12.03
C GLU A 254 44.47 5.44 -11.71
N PHE A 255 43.43 6.24 -11.44
CA PHE A 255 43.58 7.62 -10.99
C PHE A 255 44.38 7.73 -9.67
N PHE A 256 44.15 6.82 -8.71
CA PHE A 256 44.93 6.77 -7.47
C PHE A 256 46.40 6.46 -7.74
N ASN A 257 46.68 5.48 -8.59
CA ASN A 257 48.05 5.11 -8.95
C ASN A 257 48.78 6.25 -9.70
N LEU A 258 48.11 6.91 -10.64
CA LEU A 258 48.68 8.04 -11.38
C LEU A 258 48.98 9.23 -10.46
N THR A 259 48.06 9.56 -9.57
CA THR A 259 48.23 10.64 -8.58
C THR A 259 49.39 10.33 -7.63
N TRP A 260 49.46 9.09 -7.12
CA TRP A 260 50.54 8.65 -6.25
C TRP A 260 51.90 8.70 -6.96
N LYS A 261 51.95 8.22 -8.21
CA LYS A 261 53.15 8.25 -9.04
C LYS A 261 53.62 9.68 -9.33
N SER A 262 52.71 10.62 -9.57
CA SER A 262 53.03 12.04 -9.74
C SER A 262 53.69 12.64 -8.49
N ARG A 263 53.23 12.24 -7.29
CA ARG A 263 53.71 12.77 -6.01
C ARG A 263 54.98 12.11 -5.47
N HIS A 264 55.14 10.80 -5.70
CA HIS A 264 56.19 9.99 -5.09
C HIS A 264 57.17 9.36 -6.09
N ASN A 265 57.00 9.63 -7.40
CA ASN A 265 57.80 9.05 -8.48
C ASN A 265 57.86 7.50 -8.52
N GLN A 266 56.95 6.82 -7.81
CA GLN A 266 56.84 5.36 -7.74
C GLN A 266 55.36 4.96 -7.84
N PRO A 267 55.04 3.79 -8.41
CA PRO A 267 53.67 3.29 -8.40
C PRO A 267 53.23 2.94 -6.96
N ILE A 268 51.94 3.07 -6.69
CA ILE A 268 51.39 2.70 -5.38
C ILE A 268 51.50 1.18 -5.14
N PRO A 269 51.91 0.72 -3.95
CA PRO A 269 51.88 -0.70 -3.62
C PRO A 269 50.45 -1.28 -3.70
N VAL A 270 50.31 -2.52 -4.20
CA VAL A 270 49.00 -3.17 -4.42
C VAL A 270 48.15 -3.25 -3.14
N HIS A 271 48.77 -3.55 -2.01
CA HIS A 271 48.08 -3.61 -0.71
C HIS A 271 47.55 -2.23 -0.30
N SER A 272 48.33 -1.16 -0.51
CA SER A 272 47.91 0.21 -0.22
C SER A 272 46.80 0.67 -1.15
N LEU A 273 46.86 0.31 -2.45
CA LEU A 273 45.79 0.61 -3.41
C LEU A 273 44.48 -0.08 -3.04
N THR A 274 44.54 -1.37 -2.71
CA THR A 274 43.38 -2.16 -2.28
C THR A 274 42.74 -1.57 -1.02
N PHE A 275 43.57 -1.19 -0.04
CA PHE A 275 43.09 -0.53 1.19
C PHE A 275 42.47 0.85 0.89
N LEU A 276 43.12 1.67 0.06
CA LEU A 276 42.64 3.00 -0.30
C LEU A 276 41.31 2.94 -1.06
N TRP A 277 41.16 1.95 -1.94
CA TRP A 277 39.89 1.67 -2.62
C TRP A 277 38.81 1.23 -1.63
N ALA A 278 39.10 0.25 -0.77
CA ALA A 278 38.16 -0.21 0.25
C ALA A 278 37.72 0.93 1.19
N LEU A 279 38.65 1.80 1.59
CA LEU A 279 38.37 3.02 2.36
C LEU A 279 37.47 3.97 1.57
N THR A 280 37.76 4.23 0.30
CA THR A 280 36.96 5.11 -0.55
C THR A 280 35.51 4.62 -0.70
N VAL A 281 35.32 3.30 -0.85
CA VAL A 281 33.97 2.72 -0.93
C VAL A 281 33.24 2.81 0.41
N SER A 282 33.91 2.39 1.50
CA SER A 282 33.30 2.24 2.83
C SER A 282 33.11 3.56 3.59
N ILE A 283 33.93 4.60 3.37
CA ILE A 283 33.86 5.87 4.12
C ILE A 283 32.51 6.59 3.97
N LYS A 284 31.81 6.38 2.84
CA LYS A 284 30.44 6.88 2.63
C LYS A 284 29.47 6.24 3.63
N ASP A 285 29.57 4.94 3.86
CA ASP A 285 28.71 4.23 4.80
C ASP A 285 29.06 4.58 6.25
N PHE A 286 30.34 4.84 6.55
CA PHE A 286 30.76 5.40 7.84
C PHE A 286 30.20 6.81 8.08
N GLY A 287 30.27 7.69 7.07
CA GLY A 287 29.61 9.00 7.12
C GLY A 287 28.10 8.85 7.35
N ALA A 288 27.45 7.87 6.72
CA ALA A 288 26.02 7.62 6.91
C ALA A 288 25.68 7.10 8.31
N LEU A 289 26.55 6.29 8.91
CA LEU A 289 26.42 5.92 10.33
C LEU A 289 26.45 7.17 11.22
N LEU A 290 27.43 8.05 11.05
CA LEU A 290 27.51 9.28 11.85
C LEU A 290 26.33 10.24 11.58
N GLY A 291 25.92 10.37 10.32
CA GLY A 291 24.76 11.19 9.93
C GLY A 291 23.46 10.70 10.57
N SER A 292 23.28 9.39 10.71
CA SER A 292 22.07 8.81 11.31
C SER A 292 21.87 9.19 12.80
N LEU A 293 22.96 9.49 13.53
CA LEU A 293 22.91 9.95 14.91
C LEU A 293 22.34 11.38 15.04
N GLY A 294 22.47 12.19 13.98
CA GLY A 294 22.00 13.58 13.96
C GLY A 294 20.50 13.75 13.66
N VAL A 295 19.78 12.68 13.29
CA VAL A 295 18.40 12.72 12.81
C VAL A 295 17.45 13.31 13.85
N LYS A 296 17.53 12.85 15.11
CA LYS A 296 16.65 13.33 16.19
C LYS A 296 16.80 14.84 16.40
N ASN A 297 18.04 15.30 16.56
CA ASN A 297 18.34 16.70 16.86
C ASN A 297 17.85 17.62 15.74
N LEU A 298 18.07 17.23 14.48
CA LEU A 298 17.68 18.04 13.34
C LEU A 298 16.15 18.05 13.14
N ALA A 299 15.50 16.88 13.24
CA ALA A 299 14.05 16.75 13.05
C ALA A 299 13.24 17.45 14.15
N ASP A 300 13.69 17.40 15.40
CA ASP A 300 13.02 18.05 16.53
C ASP A 300 13.28 19.56 16.56
N ALA A 301 14.48 20.03 16.18
CA ALA A 301 14.81 21.45 16.19
C ALA A 301 14.20 22.22 15.01
N TYR A 302 14.27 21.68 13.79
CA TYR A 302 13.90 22.42 12.58
C TYR A 302 12.64 21.91 11.87
N GLY A 303 12.13 20.74 12.26
CA GLY A 303 11.06 20.05 11.55
C GLY A 303 11.60 19.05 10.53
N ARG A 304 10.72 18.22 9.98
CA ARG A 304 11.12 17.07 9.14
C ARG A 304 11.45 17.53 7.73
N ARG A 305 10.62 18.40 7.12
CA ARG A 305 10.84 18.98 5.79
C ARG A 305 12.10 19.85 5.77
N ASN A 306 12.24 20.74 6.74
CA ASN A 306 13.41 21.64 6.79
C ASN A 306 14.70 20.86 7.09
N ALA A 307 14.65 19.80 7.90
CA ALA A 307 15.79 18.91 8.11
C ALA A 307 16.28 18.27 6.80
N ILE A 308 15.38 17.85 5.91
CA ILE A 308 15.75 17.31 4.58
C ILE A 308 16.39 18.39 3.71
N LEU A 309 15.90 19.63 3.77
CA LEU A 309 16.52 20.77 3.06
C LEU A 309 17.94 21.06 3.57
N ILE A 310 18.14 21.09 4.89
CA ILE A 310 19.46 21.27 5.50
C ILE A 310 20.38 20.13 5.08
N ALA A 311 19.92 18.88 5.13
CA ALA A 311 20.71 17.72 4.73
C ALA A 311 21.16 17.81 3.26
N ASN A 312 20.33 18.35 2.34
CA ASN A 312 20.70 18.51 0.94
C ASN A 312 21.93 19.40 0.71
N THR A 313 22.23 20.34 1.62
CA THR A 313 23.46 21.14 1.53
C THR A 313 24.71 20.25 1.60
N LEU A 314 24.67 19.17 2.40
CA LEU A 314 25.74 18.18 2.48
C LEU A 314 25.84 17.33 1.21
N SER A 315 24.72 17.00 0.57
CA SER A 315 24.72 16.33 -0.75
C SER A 315 25.44 17.18 -1.79
N ILE A 316 25.06 18.46 -1.88
CA ILE A 316 25.65 19.41 -2.83
C ILE A 316 27.15 19.58 -2.56
N ALA A 317 27.55 19.81 -1.31
CA ALA A 317 28.95 19.94 -0.92
C ALA A 317 29.75 18.66 -1.24
N GLY A 318 29.24 17.49 -0.88
CA GLY A 318 29.89 16.21 -1.14
C GLY A 318 30.09 15.94 -2.63
N SER A 319 29.02 16.10 -3.44
CA SER A 319 29.07 15.92 -4.90
C SER A 319 30.02 16.91 -5.59
N PHE A 320 30.08 18.15 -5.11
CA PHE A 320 30.99 19.15 -5.63
C PHE A 320 32.46 18.82 -5.32
N LEU A 321 32.78 18.37 -4.11
CA LEU A 321 34.14 17.95 -3.74
C LEU A 321 34.59 16.71 -4.55
N MET A 322 33.69 15.74 -4.77
CA MET A 322 33.97 14.58 -5.62
C MET A 322 34.22 14.97 -7.09
N PHE A 323 33.57 16.03 -7.58
CA PHE A 323 33.85 16.55 -8.92
C PHE A 323 35.24 17.20 -9.02
N LEU A 324 35.59 18.02 -8.01
CA LEU A 324 36.86 18.73 -7.96
C LEU A 324 38.07 17.81 -7.74
N SER A 325 37.87 16.62 -7.15
CA SER A 325 38.96 15.69 -6.82
C SER A 325 39.85 15.33 -8.00
N LYS A 326 39.27 15.25 -9.20
CA LYS A 326 40.00 14.96 -10.43
C LYS A 326 40.82 16.16 -10.91
N ALA A 327 40.26 17.36 -10.86
CA ALA A 327 40.95 18.58 -11.27
C ALA A 327 42.08 18.96 -10.30
N ALA A 328 41.91 18.63 -9.02
CA ALA A 328 42.90 18.86 -7.97
C ALA A 328 43.95 17.73 -7.85
N GLU A 329 43.87 16.68 -8.68
CA GLU A 329 44.74 15.49 -8.58
C GLU A 329 44.86 14.98 -7.14
N SER A 330 43.71 14.81 -6.46
CA SER A 330 43.66 14.44 -5.04
C SER A 330 42.61 13.37 -4.77
N PHE A 331 43.08 12.18 -4.36
CA PHE A 331 42.22 11.12 -3.86
C PHE A 331 41.70 11.42 -2.44
N GLU A 332 42.39 12.27 -1.66
CA GLU A 332 41.92 12.74 -0.36
C GLU A 332 40.64 13.56 -0.50
N LEU A 333 40.59 14.45 -1.48
CA LEU A 333 39.40 15.27 -1.76
C LEU A 333 38.20 14.39 -2.17
N LEU A 334 38.45 13.30 -2.90
CA LEU A 334 37.43 12.30 -3.23
C LEU A 334 36.89 11.60 -1.97
N ILE A 335 37.78 11.17 -1.07
CA ILE A 335 37.43 10.49 0.19
C ILE A 335 36.62 11.43 1.09
N VAL A 336 37.04 12.70 1.24
CA VAL A 336 36.31 13.71 2.01
C VAL A 336 34.93 13.98 1.40
N GLY A 337 34.85 14.12 0.07
CA GLY A 337 33.57 14.28 -0.63
C GLY A 337 32.61 13.11 -0.40
N ARG A 338 33.12 11.87 -0.42
CA ARG A 338 32.33 10.67 -0.10
C ARG A 338 31.90 10.60 1.36
N PHE A 339 32.74 11.03 2.30
CA PHE A 339 32.38 11.11 3.71
C PHE A 339 31.23 12.11 3.95
N ILE A 340 31.33 13.32 3.39
CA ILE A 340 30.30 14.37 3.53
C ILE A 340 28.99 13.92 2.87
N PHE A 341 29.05 13.33 1.69
CA PHE A 341 27.87 12.74 1.05
C PHE A 341 27.30 11.58 1.89
N GLY A 342 28.16 10.83 2.59
CA GLY A 342 27.77 9.84 3.57
C GLY A 342 26.91 10.42 4.69
N LEU A 343 27.31 11.55 5.30
CA LEU A 343 26.49 12.24 6.32
C LEU A 343 25.08 12.55 5.81
N PHE A 344 24.96 13.01 4.56
CA PHE A 344 23.69 13.20 3.88
C PHE A 344 22.88 11.89 3.78
N CYS A 345 23.50 10.79 3.36
CA CYS A 345 22.83 9.48 3.26
C CYS A 345 22.22 9.05 4.60
N GLY A 346 22.98 9.19 5.69
CA GLY A 346 22.54 8.82 7.03
C GLY A 346 21.32 9.60 7.50
N LEU A 347 21.37 10.92 7.32
CA LEU A 347 20.27 11.82 7.68
C LEU A 347 19.02 11.53 6.85
N VAL A 348 19.14 11.53 5.52
CA VAL A 348 18.00 11.43 4.60
C VAL A 348 17.32 10.08 4.67
N MET A 349 18.06 8.99 4.90
CA MET A 349 17.48 7.66 4.92
C MET A 349 16.59 7.39 6.15
N SER A 350 16.74 8.21 7.19
CA SER A 350 15.80 8.23 8.33
C SER A 350 14.77 9.35 8.21
N LEU A 351 15.16 10.55 7.74
CA LEU A 351 14.26 11.70 7.63
C LEU A 351 13.17 11.50 6.58
N ASN A 352 13.48 10.90 5.43
CA ASN A 352 12.51 10.65 4.37
C ASN A 352 11.33 9.78 4.83
N PRO A 353 11.53 8.57 5.38
CA PRO A 353 10.41 7.77 5.86
C PRO A 353 9.66 8.47 7.01
N LEU A 354 10.34 9.21 7.89
CA LEU A 354 9.69 10.00 8.94
C LEU A 354 8.77 11.08 8.36
N TYR A 355 9.24 11.82 7.35
CA TYR A 355 8.44 12.84 6.68
C TYR A 355 7.27 12.24 5.92
N ILE A 356 7.53 11.21 5.10
CA ILE A 356 6.51 10.49 4.32
C ILE A 356 5.42 9.96 5.26
N GLN A 357 5.77 9.22 6.31
CA GLN A 357 4.78 8.68 7.25
C GLN A 357 3.99 9.76 7.98
N ALA A 358 4.59 10.92 8.23
CA ALA A 358 3.93 12.02 8.92
C ALA A 358 2.95 12.79 8.02
N VAL A 359 3.18 12.84 6.71
CA VAL A 359 2.24 13.47 5.75
C VAL A 359 1.21 12.49 5.21
N SER A 360 1.52 11.19 5.19
CA SER A 360 0.65 10.12 4.71
C SER A 360 -0.52 9.81 5.65
N PRO A 361 -1.70 9.45 5.11
CA PRO A 361 -2.81 8.96 5.92
C PRO A 361 -2.48 7.59 6.52
N ILE A 362 -3.05 7.28 7.68
CA ILE A 362 -2.70 6.12 8.53
C ILE A 362 -2.74 4.81 7.74
N ASN A 363 -3.76 4.62 6.90
CA ASN A 363 -4.00 3.41 6.11
C ASN A 363 -3.01 3.18 4.96
N LEU A 364 -2.23 4.20 4.55
CA LEU A 364 -1.26 4.10 3.46
C LEU A 364 0.19 4.27 3.91
N ARG A 365 0.46 4.35 5.22
CA ARG A 365 1.81 4.62 5.74
C ARG A 365 2.83 3.56 5.32
N GLY A 366 2.50 2.27 5.40
CA GLY A 366 3.42 1.19 5.00
C GLY A 366 3.69 1.18 3.49
N ALA A 367 2.65 1.39 2.68
CA ALA A 367 2.77 1.51 1.23
C ALA A 367 3.60 2.74 0.80
N PHE A 368 3.41 3.91 1.42
CA PHE A 368 4.23 5.08 1.10
C PHE A 368 5.65 4.99 1.65
N ALA A 369 5.85 4.36 2.82
CA ALA A 369 7.18 4.10 3.35
C ALA A 369 8.00 3.20 2.42
N THR A 370 7.37 2.23 1.75
CA THR A 370 8.05 1.35 0.79
C THR A 370 8.36 2.04 -0.55
N VAL A 371 7.69 3.14 -0.91
CA VAL A 371 8.11 4.00 -2.05
C VAL A 371 9.51 4.56 -1.84
N ASN A 372 9.89 4.86 -0.59
CA ASN A 372 11.26 5.26 -0.24
C ASN A 372 12.29 4.22 -0.66
N GLN A 373 11.99 2.94 -0.40
CA GLN A 373 12.84 1.81 -0.74
C GLN A 373 12.88 1.59 -2.26
N VAL A 374 11.74 1.68 -2.95
CA VAL A 374 11.68 1.60 -4.43
C VAL A 374 12.55 2.68 -5.06
N SER A 375 12.51 3.90 -4.53
CA SER A 375 13.36 5.00 -5.02
C SER A 375 14.85 4.74 -4.77
N PHE A 376 15.22 4.23 -3.60
CA PHE A 376 16.58 3.80 -3.30
C PHE A 376 17.07 2.70 -4.27
N ALA A 377 16.26 1.65 -4.48
CA ALA A 377 16.57 0.57 -5.42
C ALA A 377 16.73 1.09 -6.86
N SER A 378 15.84 1.99 -7.30
CA SER A 378 15.91 2.64 -8.61
C SER A 378 17.17 3.47 -8.76
N GLY A 379 17.60 4.13 -7.69
CA GLY A 379 18.86 4.87 -7.62
C GLY A 379 20.05 3.95 -7.85
N ILE A 380 20.10 2.78 -7.19
CA ILE A 380 21.18 1.79 -7.39
C ILE A 380 21.29 1.42 -8.87
N PHE A 381 20.15 1.06 -9.47
CA PHE A 381 20.11 0.68 -10.88
C PHE A 381 20.57 1.83 -11.79
N LEU A 382 20.10 3.06 -11.55
CA LEU A 382 20.54 4.23 -12.31
C LEU A 382 22.05 4.48 -12.16
N GLY A 383 22.60 4.30 -10.96
CA GLY A 383 24.04 4.38 -10.70
C GLY A 383 24.82 3.34 -11.50
N MET A 384 24.33 2.09 -11.56
CA MET A 384 24.94 1.02 -12.35
C MET A 384 24.89 1.32 -13.85
N VAL A 385 23.76 1.82 -14.37
CA VAL A 385 23.61 2.21 -15.79
C VAL A 385 24.58 3.33 -16.17
N VAL A 386 24.59 4.41 -15.40
CA VAL A 386 25.37 5.60 -15.74
C VAL A 386 26.88 5.36 -15.60
N SER A 387 27.25 4.42 -14.73
CA SER A 387 28.64 4.03 -14.49
C SER A 387 29.22 3.04 -15.51
N LEU A 388 28.44 2.64 -16.52
CA LEU A 388 28.94 1.90 -17.67
C LEU A 388 29.93 2.73 -18.48
N ASP A 389 30.90 2.06 -19.08
CA ASP A 389 31.90 2.64 -19.99
C ASP A 389 31.29 3.21 -21.27
N THR A 390 30.16 2.67 -21.72
CA THR A 390 29.38 3.20 -22.85
C THR A 390 28.65 4.51 -22.52
N VAL A 391 28.53 4.89 -21.24
CA VAL A 391 27.78 6.06 -20.76
C VAL A 391 28.72 7.12 -20.20
N LEU A 392 28.99 7.13 -18.89
CA LEU A 392 29.85 8.12 -18.23
C LEU A 392 30.97 7.49 -17.39
N GLY A 393 31.02 6.16 -17.25
CA GLY A 393 32.07 5.40 -16.58
C GLY A 393 33.37 5.31 -17.40
N THR A 394 33.83 6.42 -17.95
CA THR A 394 35.05 6.51 -18.77
C THR A 394 36.15 7.26 -18.03
N LYS A 395 37.41 7.09 -18.48
CA LYS A 395 38.56 7.85 -17.95
C LYS A 395 38.33 9.36 -17.97
N LYS A 396 37.57 9.88 -18.94
CA LYS A 396 37.27 11.31 -19.07
C LYS A 396 36.15 11.77 -18.12
N TYR A 397 35.05 11.02 -18.00
CA TYR A 397 33.81 11.51 -17.38
C TYR A 397 33.47 10.95 -15.99
N TRP A 398 34.29 10.06 -15.40
CA TRP A 398 33.99 9.45 -14.09
C TRP A 398 33.74 10.46 -12.95
N ALA A 399 34.47 11.59 -12.91
CA ALA A 399 34.28 12.61 -11.88
C ALA A 399 32.95 13.36 -12.06
N PHE A 400 32.54 13.60 -13.32
CA PHE A 400 31.24 14.18 -13.64
C PHE A 400 30.10 13.23 -13.25
N MET A 401 30.25 11.93 -13.53
CA MET A 401 29.32 10.89 -13.08
C MET A 401 29.08 10.94 -11.57
N LEU A 402 30.12 11.05 -10.74
CA LEU A 402 29.98 11.15 -9.28
C LEU A 402 29.22 12.42 -8.82
N SER A 403 29.11 13.44 -9.67
CA SER A 403 28.46 14.72 -9.35
C SER A 403 27.01 14.82 -9.84
N LEU A 404 26.52 13.86 -10.65
CA LEU A 404 25.15 13.88 -11.18
C LEU A 404 24.03 13.95 -10.13
N PRO A 405 24.21 13.47 -8.88
CA PRO A 405 23.23 13.67 -7.80
C PRO A 405 22.94 15.12 -7.45
N LEU A 406 23.75 16.08 -7.91
CA LEU A 406 23.41 17.51 -7.87
C LEU A 406 22.06 17.80 -8.55
N ILE A 407 21.71 17.11 -9.63
CA ILE A 407 20.45 17.32 -10.36
C ILE A 407 19.23 17.05 -9.46
N PRO A 408 19.04 15.82 -8.92
CA PRO A 408 17.94 15.56 -8.00
C PRO A 408 18.05 16.35 -6.69
N ALA A 409 19.26 16.72 -6.22
CA ALA A 409 19.41 17.58 -5.04
C ALA A 409 18.83 18.99 -5.27
N VAL A 410 19.16 19.62 -6.40
CA VAL A 410 18.62 20.93 -6.78
C VAL A 410 17.11 20.87 -6.97
N ILE A 411 16.61 19.84 -7.67
CA ILE A 411 15.16 19.63 -7.85
C ILE A 411 14.47 19.48 -6.48
N GLN A 412 15.07 18.71 -5.57
CA GLN A 412 14.53 18.52 -4.22
C GLN A 412 14.50 19.85 -3.43
N CYS A 413 15.55 20.67 -3.51
CA CYS A 413 15.61 22.00 -2.90
C CYS A 413 14.57 22.98 -3.48
N LEU A 414 14.22 22.85 -4.77
CA LEU A 414 13.20 23.69 -5.41
C LEU A 414 11.78 23.26 -5.04
N ILE A 415 11.50 21.95 -4.92
CA ILE A 415 10.14 21.45 -4.70
C ILE A 415 9.76 21.47 -3.20
N LEU A 416 10.65 21.03 -2.31
CA LEU A 416 10.32 20.87 -0.88
C LEU A 416 9.78 22.13 -0.18
N PRO A 417 10.23 23.37 -0.48
CA PRO A 417 9.66 24.57 0.14
C PRO A 417 8.16 24.76 -0.09
N PHE A 418 7.62 24.25 -1.21
CA PHE A 418 6.19 24.30 -1.51
C PHE A 418 5.37 23.22 -0.79
N CYS A 419 6.03 22.20 -0.26
CA CYS A 419 5.41 21.12 0.49
C CYS A 419 5.13 21.55 1.95
N PRO A 420 4.02 21.08 2.55
CA PRO A 420 3.72 21.34 3.95
C PRO A 420 4.74 20.64 4.86
N GLU A 421 5.03 21.25 6.00
CA GLU A 421 5.75 20.58 7.09
C GLU A 421 4.85 19.52 7.75
N SER A 422 5.44 18.58 8.47
CA SER A 422 4.72 17.54 9.21
C SER A 422 3.67 18.15 10.15
N PRO A 423 2.36 17.84 9.97
CA PRO A 423 1.30 18.37 10.84
C PRO A 423 1.50 17.98 12.31
N ARG A 424 1.94 16.73 12.55
CA ARG A 424 2.28 16.25 13.89
C ARG A 424 3.42 17.02 14.55
N TYR A 425 4.45 17.39 13.78
CA TYR A 425 5.53 18.24 14.31
C TYR A 425 5.00 19.62 14.69
N LEU A 426 4.24 20.26 13.80
CA LEU A 426 3.67 21.59 14.06
C LEU A 426 2.77 21.60 15.30
N PHE A 427 1.95 20.56 15.47
CA PHE A 427 1.06 20.44 16.62
C PHE A 427 1.80 20.04 17.90
N ILE A 428 2.44 18.86 17.93
CA ILE A 428 2.98 18.24 19.14
C ILE A 428 4.28 18.93 19.61
N ASN A 429 5.20 19.24 18.69
CA ASN A 429 6.51 19.79 19.06
C ASN A 429 6.49 21.32 19.16
N CYS A 430 5.74 22.00 18.28
CA CYS A 430 5.73 23.47 18.22
C CYS A 430 4.51 24.11 18.91
N GLY A 431 3.45 23.36 19.22
CA GLY A 431 2.22 23.89 19.81
C GLY A 431 1.39 24.78 18.87
N LYS A 432 1.61 24.67 17.54
CA LYS A 432 1.00 25.53 16.52
C LYS A 432 -0.20 24.85 15.86
N GLU A 433 -1.36 24.92 16.51
CA GLU A 433 -2.59 24.26 16.05
C GLU A 433 -3.07 24.73 14.68
N ALA A 434 -3.15 26.05 14.46
CA ALA A 434 -3.63 26.61 13.20
C ALA A 434 -2.76 26.23 11.99
N GLU A 435 -1.43 26.19 12.15
CA GLU A 435 -0.52 25.77 11.08
C GLU A 435 -0.63 24.26 10.79
N ALA A 436 -0.83 23.43 11.82
CA ALA A 436 -1.04 22.00 11.67
C ALA A 436 -2.35 21.69 10.93
N GLU A 437 -3.43 22.39 11.27
CA GLU A 437 -4.73 22.27 10.60
C GLU A 437 -4.65 22.71 9.13
N ALA A 438 -3.98 23.84 8.85
CA ALA A 438 -3.75 24.31 7.48
C ALA A 438 -2.94 23.29 6.64
N ALA A 439 -1.90 22.68 7.24
CA ALA A 439 -1.13 21.63 6.59
C ALA A 439 -1.98 20.38 6.30
N LEU A 440 -2.81 19.93 7.24
CA LEU A 440 -3.73 18.81 7.05
C LEU A 440 -4.79 19.08 6.00
N ASN A 441 -5.36 20.30 5.98
CA ASN A 441 -6.32 20.72 4.96
C ASN A 441 -5.72 20.58 3.55
N ARG A 442 -4.47 21.02 3.35
CA ARG A 442 -3.76 20.85 2.08
C ARG A 442 -3.46 19.39 1.71
N LEU A 443 -3.23 18.52 2.71
CA LEU A 443 -2.88 17.11 2.52
C LEU A 443 -4.08 16.19 2.32
N ARG A 444 -5.21 16.46 2.99
CA ARG A 444 -6.41 15.59 2.99
C ARG A 444 -7.50 16.09 2.06
N GLY A 445 -7.65 17.41 1.88
CA GLY A 445 -8.66 18.02 1.02
C GLY A 445 -10.12 17.78 1.47
N SER A 446 -10.35 17.25 2.67
CA SER A 446 -11.68 16.95 3.22
C SER A 446 -11.73 17.39 4.70
N PRO A 447 -12.64 18.30 5.07
CA PRO A 447 -12.68 18.88 6.42
C PRO A 447 -12.97 17.84 7.50
N GLU A 448 -13.90 16.91 7.28
CA GLU A 448 -14.23 15.85 8.24
C GLU A 448 -13.02 15.00 8.64
N LYS A 449 -12.17 14.65 7.66
CA LYS A 449 -10.94 13.88 7.93
C LYS A 449 -9.91 14.67 8.71
N VAL A 450 -9.83 15.97 8.45
CA VAL A 450 -8.90 16.88 9.13
C VAL A 450 -9.30 17.00 10.58
N THR A 451 -10.57 17.26 10.88
CA THR A 451 -11.08 17.33 12.26
C THR A 451 -10.79 16.04 13.02
N LYS A 452 -11.09 14.88 12.42
CA LYS A 452 -10.80 13.58 13.03
C LYS A 452 -9.32 13.38 13.35
N GLU A 453 -8.42 13.65 12.40
CA GLU A 453 -6.97 13.52 12.62
C GLU A 453 -6.44 14.56 13.63
N MET A 454 -7.04 15.76 13.71
CA MET A 454 -6.70 16.78 14.71
C MET A 454 -7.08 16.31 16.12
N ASP A 455 -8.26 15.70 16.30
CA ASP A 455 -8.71 15.16 17.58
C ASP A 455 -7.82 14.00 18.04
N GLU A 456 -7.45 13.10 17.13
CA GLU A 456 -6.47 12.03 17.40
C GLU A 456 -5.12 12.61 17.87
N MET A 457 -4.62 13.67 17.23
CA MET A 457 -3.38 14.33 17.66
C MET A 457 -3.49 15.03 19.02
N LYS A 458 -4.68 15.55 19.38
CA LYS A 458 -4.96 16.14 20.69
C LYS A 458 -4.90 15.09 21.80
N GLU A 459 -5.49 13.92 21.56
CA GLU A 459 -5.35 12.76 22.47
C GLU A 459 -3.89 12.27 22.54
N GLU A 460 -3.17 12.16 21.41
CA GLU A 460 -1.75 11.79 21.42
C GLU A 460 -0.91 12.79 22.26
N ALA A 461 -1.19 14.09 22.15
CA ALA A 461 -0.48 15.13 22.89
C ALA A 461 -0.78 15.11 24.41
N SER A 462 -2.02 14.81 24.81
CA SER A 462 -2.40 14.75 26.23
C SER A 462 -1.74 13.58 26.96
N HIS A 463 -1.46 12.47 26.26
CA HIS A 463 -0.76 11.30 26.79
C HIS A 463 0.78 11.36 26.65
N SER A 464 1.34 12.26 25.82
CA SER A 464 2.77 12.31 25.47
C SER A 464 3.67 13.10 26.46
N ASN A 465 3.43 12.98 27.77
CA ASN A 465 4.17 13.80 28.78
C ASN A 465 5.58 13.31 29.16
N ALA A 466 6.12 12.25 28.56
CA ALA A 466 7.49 11.80 28.85
C ALA A 466 8.40 11.89 27.62
N ARG A 467 9.23 12.96 27.54
CA ARG A 467 10.38 13.00 26.64
C ARG A 467 11.40 11.95 27.10
N ILE A 468 11.47 10.83 26.40
CA ILE A 468 12.41 9.74 26.71
C ILE A 468 13.80 10.11 26.19
N THR A 469 14.79 10.00 27.05
CA THR A 469 16.20 10.22 26.70
C THR A 469 16.80 9.00 26.00
N ILE A 470 17.87 9.21 25.23
CA ILE A 470 18.61 8.11 24.57
C ILE A 470 19.16 7.12 25.62
N TRP A 471 19.59 7.63 26.78
CA TRP A 471 20.07 6.78 27.87
C TRP A 471 18.97 5.87 28.43
N GLU A 472 17.77 6.41 28.65
CA GLU A 472 16.63 5.61 29.10
C GLU A 472 16.21 4.54 28.09
N PHE A 473 16.37 4.79 26.79
CA PHE A 473 16.08 3.82 25.74
C PHE A 473 16.88 2.52 25.93
N PHE A 474 18.19 2.62 26.20
CA PHE A 474 19.04 1.43 26.36
C PHE A 474 18.96 0.79 27.75
N ILE A 475 18.65 1.57 28.79
CA ILE A 475 18.61 1.07 30.17
C ILE A 475 17.28 0.39 30.49
N LYS A 476 16.15 1.01 30.10
CA LYS A 476 14.82 0.56 30.52
C LYS A 476 14.53 -0.86 30.02
N ARG A 477 14.09 -1.69 30.96
CA ARG A 477 13.90 -3.13 30.74
C ARG A 477 12.87 -3.45 29.66
N CYS A 478 11.79 -2.67 29.61
CA CYS A 478 10.72 -2.81 28.62
C CYS A 478 11.18 -2.67 27.16
N TYR A 479 12.30 -1.99 26.90
CA TYR A 479 12.82 -1.79 25.54
C TYR A 479 13.88 -2.82 25.14
N ARG A 480 14.40 -3.65 26.06
CA ARG A 480 15.53 -4.55 25.78
C ARG A 480 15.21 -5.58 24.70
N GLN A 481 14.08 -6.29 24.82
CA GLN A 481 13.66 -7.30 23.84
C GLN A 481 13.50 -6.70 22.42
N PRO A 482 12.72 -5.62 22.22
CA PRO A 482 12.59 -5.03 20.88
C PRO A 482 13.90 -4.39 20.38
N ILE A 483 14.79 -3.90 21.26
CA ILE A 483 16.15 -3.44 20.87
C ILE A 483 16.99 -4.59 20.31
N ILE A 484 17.03 -5.74 21.01
CA ILE A 484 17.80 -6.91 20.55
C ILE A 484 17.20 -7.43 19.24
N LEU A 485 15.89 -7.42 19.10
CA LEU A 485 15.19 -7.81 17.88
C LEU A 485 15.59 -6.93 16.69
N ILE A 486 15.59 -5.59 16.86
CA ILE A 486 16.10 -4.67 15.85
C ILE A 486 17.57 -4.97 15.53
N LEU A 487 18.42 -5.18 16.55
CA LEU A 487 19.83 -5.46 16.36
C LEU A 487 20.07 -6.69 15.50
N VAL A 488 19.41 -7.80 15.81
CA VAL A 488 19.56 -9.07 15.10
C VAL A 488 19.00 -8.98 13.68
N ILE A 489 17.82 -8.39 13.48
CA ILE A 489 17.22 -8.26 12.14
C ILE A 489 18.07 -7.37 11.23
N ASN A 490 18.54 -6.22 11.73
CA ASN A 490 19.29 -5.26 10.91
C ASN A 490 20.70 -5.77 10.60
N LEU A 491 21.46 -6.24 11.60
CA LEU A 491 22.79 -6.80 11.34
C LEU A 491 22.70 -8.07 10.50
N GLY A 492 21.71 -8.94 10.77
CA GLY A 492 21.45 -10.12 9.96
C GLY A 492 21.14 -9.79 8.50
N SER A 493 20.37 -8.72 8.25
CA SER A 493 20.08 -8.21 6.91
C SER A 493 21.34 -7.67 6.23
N GLN A 494 22.12 -6.80 6.88
CA GLN A 494 23.29 -6.20 6.26
C GLN A 494 24.43 -7.20 6.01
N LEU A 495 24.60 -8.16 6.92
CA LEU A 495 25.65 -9.19 6.88
C LEU A 495 25.20 -10.49 6.18
N SER A 496 24.07 -10.47 5.46
CA SER A 496 23.58 -11.62 4.68
C SER A 496 24.27 -11.80 3.33
N GLY A 497 25.23 -10.93 2.98
CA GLY A 497 25.97 -10.94 1.71
C GLY A 497 25.37 -10.07 0.60
N PHE A 498 24.14 -9.56 0.75
CA PHE A 498 23.48 -8.73 -0.27
C PHE A 498 24.30 -7.48 -0.64
N ASN A 499 24.73 -6.68 0.34
CA ASN A 499 25.49 -5.46 0.07
C ASN A 499 26.87 -5.73 -0.55
N ALA A 500 27.46 -6.89 -0.29
CA ALA A 500 28.71 -7.30 -0.93
C ALA A 500 28.48 -7.52 -2.43
N ILE A 501 27.39 -8.21 -2.81
CA ILE A 501 26.98 -8.39 -4.20
C ILE A 501 26.70 -7.04 -4.87
N ILE A 502 25.93 -6.15 -4.23
CA ILE A 502 25.64 -4.83 -4.82
C ILE A 502 26.92 -4.00 -5.04
N SER A 503 27.84 -4.03 -4.09
CA SER A 503 29.04 -3.16 -4.12
C SER A 503 30.18 -3.73 -4.96
N TYR A 504 30.26 -5.06 -5.12
CA TYR A 504 31.40 -5.75 -5.73
C TYR A 504 31.03 -6.76 -6.82
N SER A 505 29.77 -6.79 -7.28
CA SER A 505 29.29 -7.74 -8.31
C SER A 505 30.12 -7.74 -9.59
N THR A 506 30.59 -6.59 -10.07
CA THR A 506 31.43 -6.56 -11.28
C THR A 506 32.73 -7.31 -11.03
N LYS A 507 33.36 -7.10 -9.88
CA LYS A 507 34.57 -7.83 -9.47
C LYS A 507 34.31 -9.33 -9.31
N ILE A 508 33.23 -9.72 -8.64
CA ILE A 508 32.83 -11.13 -8.45
C ILE A 508 32.66 -11.83 -9.81
N PHE A 509 31.94 -11.21 -10.76
CA PHE A 509 31.75 -11.81 -12.09
C PHE A 509 33.03 -11.78 -12.94
N THR A 510 33.89 -10.78 -12.80
CA THR A 510 35.18 -10.74 -13.50
C THR A 510 36.14 -11.82 -12.98
N GLU A 511 36.21 -12.03 -11.66
CA GLU A 511 37.01 -13.11 -11.05
C GLU A 511 36.49 -14.50 -11.44
N ALA A 512 35.16 -14.63 -11.61
CA ALA A 512 34.52 -15.82 -12.18
C ALA A 512 34.66 -15.94 -13.72
N LYS A 513 35.50 -15.12 -14.36
CA LYS A 513 35.84 -15.16 -15.79
C LYS A 513 34.65 -14.94 -16.73
N TYR A 514 33.71 -14.08 -16.36
CA TYR A 514 32.68 -13.59 -17.29
C TYR A 514 33.17 -12.36 -18.06
N GLU A 515 33.18 -12.47 -19.39
CA GLU A 515 33.49 -11.33 -20.27
C GLU A 515 32.43 -10.22 -20.16
N GLU A 516 31.17 -10.60 -19.93
CA GLU A 516 30.01 -9.69 -19.83
C GLU A 516 29.69 -9.26 -18.39
N ALA A 517 30.67 -9.24 -17.47
CA ALA A 517 30.50 -8.98 -16.04
C ALA A 517 29.74 -7.68 -15.71
N LYS A 518 29.95 -6.62 -16.51
CA LYS A 518 29.26 -5.32 -16.37
C LYS A 518 27.75 -5.45 -16.64
N TYR A 519 27.35 -6.22 -17.66
CA TYR A 519 25.94 -6.42 -17.99
C TYR A 519 25.24 -7.37 -17.01
N LEU A 520 25.96 -8.35 -16.46
CA LEU A 520 25.45 -9.17 -15.35
C LEU A 520 25.21 -8.34 -14.09
N THR A 521 26.10 -7.39 -13.79
CA THR A 521 25.92 -6.40 -12.72
C THR A 521 24.70 -5.53 -12.96
N LEU A 522 24.46 -5.11 -14.21
CA LEU A 522 23.24 -4.39 -14.56
C LEU A 522 21.97 -5.24 -14.32
N GLY A 523 22.03 -6.53 -14.63
CA GLY A 523 20.97 -7.51 -14.32
C GLY A 523 20.68 -7.59 -12.82
N VAL A 524 21.71 -7.59 -11.97
CA VAL A 524 21.58 -7.51 -10.50
C VAL A 524 20.77 -6.28 -10.09
N GLY A 525 21.08 -5.10 -10.62
CA GLY A 525 20.34 -3.87 -10.34
C GLY A 525 18.88 -3.92 -10.84
N ALA A 526 18.64 -4.52 -12.01
CA ALA A 526 17.28 -4.62 -12.56
C ALA A 526 16.39 -5.55 -11.72
N VAL A 527 16.90 -6.72 -11.33
CA VAL A 527 16.21 -7.68 -10.45
C VAL A 527 15.92 -7.03 -9.10
N ASN A 528 16.88 -6.29 -8.55
CA ASN A 528 16.71 -5.53 -7.31
C ASN A 528 15.46 -4.62 -7.38
N VAL A 529 15.39 -3.72 -8.38
CA VAL A 529 14.24 -2.82 -8.56
C VAL A 529 12.93 -3.59 -8.75
N ALA A 530 12.93 -4.62 -9.59
CA ALA A 530 11.73 -5.40 -9.89
C ALA A 530 11.14 -6.04 -8.63
N PHE A 531 11.97 -6.69 -7.81
CA PHE A 531 11.50 -7.35 -6.59
C PHE A 531 11.21 -6.38 -5.44
N THR A 532 11.85 -5.21 -5.38
CA THR A 532 11.43 -4.15 -4.46
C THR A 532 9.99 -3.68 -4.78
N ILE A 533 9.64 -3.52 -6.07
CA ILE A 533 8.27 -3.17 -6.49
C ILE A 533 7.27 -4.29 -6.14
N VAL A 534 7.67 -5.55 -6.31
CA VAL A 534 6.81 -6.69 -5.90
C VAL A 534 6.61 -6.67 -4.38
N SER A 535 7.66 -6.40 -3.61
CA SER A 535 7.62 -6.31 -2.14
C SER A 535 6.64 -5.26 -1.63
N LEU A 536 6.59 -4.08 -2.28
CA LEU A 536 5.60 -3.01 -1.98
C LEU A 536 4.16 -3.53 -1.92
N PHE A 537 3.76 -4.44 -2.83
CA PHE A 537 2.41 -5.01 -2.83
C PHE A 537 2.25 -6.20 -1.87
N LEU A 538 3.34 -6.93 -1.60
CA LEU A 538 3.29 -8.12 -0.74
C LEU A 538 3.33 -7.78 0.75
N VAL A 539 4.05 -6.75 1.17
CA VAL A 539 4.19 -6.36 2.59
C VAL A 539 2.82 -6.12 3.24
N GLU A 540 1.90 -5.48 2.52
CA GLU A 540 0.55 -5.25 3.03
C GLU A 540 -0.36 -6.48 2.96
N ASN A 541 -0.08 -7.45 2.08
CA ASN A 541 -0.91 -8.63 1.88
C ASN A 541 -0.47 -9.83 2.74
N ALA A 542 0.82 -10.12 2.79
CA ALA A 542 1.38 -11.32 3.44
C ALA A 542 1.69 -11.14 4.93
N GLY A 543 1.96 -9.91 5.39
CA GLY A 543 2.43 -9.63 6.74
C GLY A 543 3.96 -9.57 6.83
N ARG A 544 4.48 -8.92 7.87
CA ARG A 544 5.91 -8.58 7.98
C ARG A 544 6.72 -9.79 8.43
N ARG A 545 6.20 -10.56 9.40
CA ARG A 545 6.89 -11.72 9.98
C ARG A 545 7.11 -12.81 8.94
N LYS A 546 6.07 -13.14 8.16
CA LYS A 546 6.15 -14.20 7.13
C LYS A 546 7.21 -13.89 6.07
N LEU A 547 7.23 -12.64 5.58
CA LEU A 547 8.18 -12.19 4.55
C LEU A 547 9.63 -12.17 5.05
N LEU A 548 9.88 -11.69 6.28
CA LEU A 548 11.21 -11.72 6.88
C LEU A 548 11.75 -13.14 7.03
N LEU A 549 10.93 -14.06 7.56
CA LEU A 549 11.33 -15.45 7.75
C LEU A 549 11.61 -16.16 6.42
N SER A 550 10.72 -16.02 5.44
CA SER A 550 10.93 -16.61 4.12
C SER A 550 12.18 -16.05 3.43
N GLY A 551 12.44 -14.74 3.56
CA GLY A 551 13.58 -14.10 2.93
C GLY A 551 14.91 -14.53 3.56
N PHE A 552 15.03 -14.52 4.90
CA PHE A 552 16.26 -14.98 5.56
C PHE A 552 16.56 -16.45 5.28
N LEU A 553 15.55 -17.32 5.29
CA LEU A 553 15.71 -18.74 5.01
C LEU A 553 16.19 -18.97 3.57
N LEU A 554 15.58 -18.28 2.59
CA LEU A 554 15.95 -18.41 1.19
C LEU A 554 17.34 -17.83 0.91
N VAL A 555 17.69 -16.69 1.51
CA VAL A 555 19.05 -16.12 1.41
C VAL A 555 20.10 -17.06 2.02
N ALA A 556 19.81 -17.69 3.17
CA ALA A 556 20.69 -18.69 3.77
C ALA A 556 20.90 -19.90 2.83
N PHE A 557 19.81 -20.40 2.23
CA PHE A 557 19.86 -21.50 1.27
C PHE A 557 20.65 -21.14 0.01
N CYS A 558 20.44 -19.95 -0.55
CA CYS A 558 21.20 -19.47 -1.71
C CYS A 558 22.70 -19.35 -1.40
N ASN A 559 23.07 -18.81 -0.23
CA ASN A 559 24.47 -18.70 0.18
C ASN A 559 25.15 -20.08 0.37
N LEU A 560 24.42 -21.07 0.90
CA LEU A 560 24.91 -22.44 0.97
C LEU A 560 25.17 -23.00 -0.44
N LEU A 561 24.22 -22.82 -1.36
CA LEU A 561 24.33 -23.35 -2.71
C LEU A 561 25.41 -22.62 -3.53
N MET A 562 25.61 -21.32 -3.32
CA MET A 562 26.73 -20.56 -3.87
C MET A 562 28.08 -21.16 -3.43
N THR A 563 28.22 -21.52 -2.15
CA THR A 563 29.43 -22.19 -1.64
C THR A 563 29.67 -23.51 -2.37
N ILE A 564 28.64 -24.35 -2.51
CA ILE A 564 28.73 -25.67 -3.16
C ILE A 564 29.13 -25.53 -4.63
N ILE A 565 28.52 -24.60 -5.37
CA ILE A 565 28.79 -24.46 -6.80
C ILE A 565 30.20 -23.96 -7.05
N GLU A 566 30.63 -22.94 -6.30
CA GLU A 566 31.95 -22.33 -6.46
C GLU A 566 33.08 -23.27 -6.00
N SER A 567 32.83 -24.19 -5.05
CA SER A 567 33.83 -25.15 -4.57
C SER A 567 33.84 -26.51 -5.28
N LEU A 568 32.70 -26.99 -5.80
CA LEU A 568 32.56 -28.38 -6.26
C LEU A 568 32.11 -28.55 -7.71
N LEU A 569 31.33 -27.63 -8.27
CA LEU A 569 30.60 -27.89 -9.53
C LEU A 569 31.03 -26.98 -10.71
N ASP A 570 31.63 -25.81 -10.45
CA ASP A 570 32.07 -24.82 -11.47
C ASP A 570 31.03 -24.57 -12.60
N VAL A 571 29.74 -24.66 -12.26
CA VAL A 571 28.64 -24.42 -13.21
C VAL A 571 28.29 -22.93 -13.22
N ARG A 572 29.01 -22.18 -14.04
CA ARG A 572 28.86 -20.74 -14.26
C ARG A 572 27.38 -20.29 -14.37
N GLY A 573 26.60 -20.84 -15.29
CA GLY A 573 25.20 -20.38 -15.50
C GLY A 573 24.31 -20.44 -14.24
N LEU A 574 24.53 -21.42 -13.37
CA LEU A 574 23.78 -21.60 -12.14
C LEU A 574 24.16 -20.56 -11.06
N GLN A 575 25.43 -20.13 -11.02
CA GLN A 575 25.90 -19.09 -10.11
C GLN A 575 25.17 -17.76 -10.33
N VAL A 576 25.03 -17.32 -11.58
CA VAL A 576 24.31 -16.09 -11.93
C VAL A 576 22.84 -16.18 -11.52
N LEU A 577 22.18 -17.30 -11.83
CA LEU A 577 20.79 -17.53 -11.45
C LEU A 577 20.61 -17.43 -9.92
N LEU A 578 21.53 -17.99 -9.14
CA LEU A 578 21.47 -17.94 -7.68
C LEU A 578 21.70 -16.56 -7.11
N VAL A 579 22.61 -15.77 -7.72
CA VAL A 579 22.77 -14.36 -7.34
C VAL A 579 21.44 -13.62 -7.53
N PHE A 580 20.74 -13.81 -8.66
CA PHE A 580 19.44 -13.19 -8.89
C PHE A 580 18.36 -13.67 -7.91
N VAL A 581 18.32 -14.96 -7.59
CA VAL A 581 17.38 -15.50 -6.59
C VAL A 581 17.68 -14.95 -5.20
N LEU A 582 18.96 -14.83 -4.82
CA LEU A 582 19.38 -14.26 -3.54
C LEU A 582 18.95 -12.80 -3.41
N ILE A 583 19.17 -11.98 -4.44
CA ILE A 583 18.72 -10.57 -4.49
C ILE A 583 17.19 -10.50 -4.36
N SER A 584 16.48 -11.34 -5.12
CA SER A 584 15.02 -11.40 -5.09
C SER A 584 14.50 -11.76 -3.70
N ALA A 585 15.10 -12.76 -3.05
CA ALA A 585 14.76 -13.20 -1.70
C ALA A 585 14.99 -12.11 -0.65
N TYR A 586 16.10 -11.37 -0.79
CA TYR A 586 16.43 -10.25 0.09
C TYR A 586 15.39 -9.13 -0.04
N GLU A 587 15.07 -8.70 -1.26
CA GLU A 587 14.14 -7.58 -1.51
C GLU A 587 12.68 -7.91 -1.15
N LEU A 588 12.29 -9.19 -1.18
CA LEU A 588 10.96 -9.62 -0.74
C LEU A 588 10.76 -9.58 0.77
N GLY A 589 11.83 -9.54 1.57
CA GLY A 589 11.74 -9.61 3.03
C GLY A 589 12.75 -8.73 3.75
N PRO A 590 13.97 -9.23 4.05
CA PRO A 590 14.99 -8.53 4.84
C PRO A 590 15.27 -7.10 4.39
N GLY A 591 15.31 -6.84 3.08
CA GLY A 591 15.64 -5.53 2.51
C GLY A 591 14.69 -4.44 3.01
N PRO A 592 13.44 -4.35 2.54
CA PRO A 592 12.53 -3.28 2.94
C PRO A 592 12.18 -3.30 4.43
N ILE A 593 11.95 -4.49 4.99
CA ILE A 593 11.36 -4.60 6.34
C ILE A 593 12.37 -4.20 7.43
N SER A 594 13.66 -4.52 7.28
CA SER A 594 14.67 -4.14 8.27
C SER A 594 14.75 -2.64 8.52
N TRP A 595 14.54 -1.82 7.48
CA TRP A 595 14.60 -0.35 7.57
C TRP A 595 13.45 0.28 8.35
N PHE A 596 12.23 -0.29 8.30
CA PHE A 596 11.05 0.34 8.91
C PHE A 596 10.47 -0.43 10.10
N ILE A 597 10.84 -1.69 10.34
CA ILE A 597 10.29 -2.49 11.45
C ILE A 597 10.51 -1.82 12.81
N GLY A 598 11.60 -1.05 12.97
CA GLY A 598 11.85 -0.27 14.18
C GLY A 598 10.80 0.81 14.45
N ALA A 599 10.10 1.31 13.43
CA ALA A 599 8.98 2.24 13.62
C ALA A 599 7.70 1.56 14.12
N GLU A 600 7.51 0.27 13.78
CA GLU A 600 6.32 -0.52 14.14
C GLU A 600 6.45 -1.17 15.53
N LEU A 601 7.67 -1.40 16.03
CA LEU A 601 7.93 -2.04 17.33
C LEU A 601 7.87 -1.07 18.53
N PHE A 602 7.97 0.24 18.29
CA PHE A 602 8.07 1.25 19.33
C PHE A 602 6.92 2.27 19.30
N ASP A 603 6.55 2.70 20.51
CA ASP A 603 5.59 3.77 20.72
C ASP A 603 6.14 5.12 20.24
N GLN A 604 5.24 6.10 20.11
CA GLN A 604 5.53 7.42 19.52
C GLN A 604 6.74 8.16 20.15
N PRO A 605 6.92 8.23 21.49
CA PRO A 605 8.01 9.00 22.08
C PRO A 605 9.39 8.41 21.81
N VAL A 606 9.48 7.08 21.68
CA VAL A 606 10.75 6.36 21.45
C VAL A 606 11.05 6.17 19.96
N ARG A 607 10.02 6.20 19.10
CA ARG A 607 10.15 5.92 17.66
C ARG A 607 11.29 6.66 16.95
N PRO A 608 11.55 7.96 17.16
CA PRO A 608 12.69 8.63 16.51
C PRO A 608 14.05 8.06 16.94
N ILE A 609 14.21 7.66 18.20
CA ILE A 609 15.43 7.04 18.73
C ILE A 609 15.61 5.65 18.14
N ALA A 610 14.53 4.84 18.12
CA ALA A 610 14.55 3.51 17.53
C ALA A 610 14.88 3.53 16.02
N MET A 611 14.36 4.51 15.27
CA MET A 611 14.67 4.70 13.86
C MET A 611 16.13 5.11 13.63
N ALA A 612 16.66 6.04 14.44
CA ALA A 612 18.07 6.41 14.38
C ALA A 612 18.98 5.20 14.68
N PHE A 613 18.65 4.41 15.71
CA PHE A 613 19.38 3.19 16.05
C PHE A 613 19.31 2.14 14.93
N THR A 614 18.14 1.93 14.34
CA THR A 614 17.93 1.06 13.17
C THR A 614 18.81 1.48 12.00
N SER A 615 18.80 2.78 11.67
CA SER A 615 19.62 3.32 10.59
C SER A 615 21.12 3.20 10.90
N MET A 616 21.54 3.42 12.14
CA MET A 616 22.93 3.25 12.57
C MET A 616 23.40 1.79 12.39
N LEU A 617 22.58 0.81 12.77
CA LEU A 617 22.88 -0.61 12.58
C LEU A 617 22.97 -0.97 11.10
N ASN A 618 22.07 -0.44 10.26
CA ASN A 618 22.11 -0.67 8.83
C ASN A 618 23.38 -0.10 8.18
N TRP A 619 23.69 1.17 8.43
CA TRP A 619 24.90 1.79 7.88
C TRP A 619 26.17 1.20 8.47
N GLY A 620 26.17 0.84 9.76
CA GLY A 620 27.30 0.18 10.42
C GLY A 620 27.58 -1.21 9.85
N GLY A 621 26.56 -2.05 9.71
CA GLY A 621 26.70 -3.36 9.08
C GLY A 621 27.20 -3.26 7.64
N LYS A 622 26.66 -2.30 6.87
CA LYS A 622 27.09 -2.04 5.50
C LYS A 622 28.54 -1.54 5.42
N PHE A 623 28.94 -0.63 6.31
CA PHE A 623 30.32 -0.13 6.43
C PHE A 623 31.30 -1.26 6.73
N LEU A 624 31.03 -2.08 7.75
CA LEU A 624 31.87 -3.20 8.14
C LEU A 624 32.02 -4.19 6.98
N LEU A 625 30.92 -4.54 6.32
CA LEU A 625 30.97 -5.44 5.17
C LEU A 625 31.78 -4.83 4.02
N ALA A 626 31.53 -3.57 3.66
CA ALA A 626 32.24 -2.91 2.56
C ALA A 626 33.76 -2.83 2.80
N LEU A 627 34.18 -2.61 4.05
CA LEU A 627 35.59 -2.52 4.43
C LEU A 627 36.28 -3.89 4.44
N PHE A 628 35.65 -4.92 5.02
CA PHE A 628 36.30 -6.21 5.23
C PHE A 628 36.08 -7.21 4.09
N PHE A 629 35.05 -7.05 3.26
CA PHE A 629 34.69 -8.02 2.23
C PHE A 629 35.82 -8.37 1.25
N PRO A 630 36.60 -7.42 0.68
CA PRO A 630 37.71 -7.78 -0.21
C PRO A 630 38.76 -8.68 0.46
N THR A 631 39.04 -8.44 1.75
CA THR A 631 39.98 -9.26 2.53
C THR A 631 39.39 -10.63 2.85
N LEU A 632 38.11 -10.67 3.25
CA LEU A 632 37.39 -11.91 3.50
C LEU A 632 37.32 -12.79 2.25
N LEU A 633 37.06 -12.20 1.08
CA LEU A 633 37.03 -12.93 -0.19
C LEU A 633 38.40 -13.49 -0.54
N HIS A 634 39.48 -12.72 -0.35
CA HIS A 634 40.85 -13.19 -0.61
C HIS A 634 41.28 -14.33 0.33
N VAL A 635 40.91 -14.27 1.61
CA VAL A 635 41.31 -15.27 2.61
C VAL A 635 40.42 -16.52 2.59
N CYS A 636 39.11 -16.33 2.47
CA CYS A 636 38.12 -17.41 2.58
C CYS A 636 37.67 -17.98 1.23
N GLY A 637 37.88 -17.27 0.10
CA GLY A 637 37.32 -17.63 -1.19
C GLY A 637 35.81 -17.91 -1.10
N ALA A 638 35.36 -19.00 -1.73
CA ALA A 638 33.97 -19.46 -1.72
C ALA A 638 33.38 -19.67 -0.30
N TYR A 639 34.20 -19.93 0.73
CA TYR A 639 33.70 -20.16 2.09
C TYR A 639 33.15 -18.89 2.76
N VAL A 640 33.36 -17.71 2.16
CA VAL A 640 32.75 -16.45 2.64
C VAL A 640 31.22 -16.52 2.66
N TYR A 641 30.59 -17.25 1.72
CA TYR A 641 29.14 -17.37 1.70
C TYR A 641 28.60 -18.21 2.88
N LEU A 642 29.40 -19.10 3.48
CA LEU A 642 28.99 -19.79 4.72
C LEU A 642 28.89 -18.83 5.91
N LEU A 643 29.74 -17.81 5.96
CA LEU A 643 29.62 -16.74 6.97
C LEU A 643 28.29 -16.01 6.79
N PHE A 644 27.95 -15.62 5.56
CA PHE A 644 26.67 -14.97 5.25
C PHE A 644 25.45 -15.86 5.54
N MET A 645 25.56 -17.15 5.25
CA MET A 645 24.54 -18.15 5.59
C MET A 645 24.33 -18.22 7.10
N SER A 646 25.41 -18.30 7.88
CA SER A 646 25.33 -18.37 9.35
C SER A 646 24.65 -17.14 9.95
N MET A 647 24.97 -15.94 9.46
CA MET A 647 24.35 -14.69 9.90
C MET A 647 22.86 -14.65 9.55
N SER A 648 22.50 -15.13 8.36
CA SER A 648 21.11 -15.22 7.92
C SER A 648 20.29 -16.22 8.75
N LEU A 649 20.88 -17.36 9.14
CA LEU A 649 20.23 -18.34 10.01
C LEU A 649 20.04 -17.84 11.44
N ILE A 650 21.03 -17.14 12.00
CA ILE A 650 20.89 -16.50 13.32
C ILE A 650 19.72 -15.52 13.30
N ALA A 651 19.63 -14.68 12.26
CA ALA A 651 18.53 -13.75 12.08
C ALA A 651 17.18 -14.46 11.91
N PHE A 652 17.13 -15.52 11.12
CA PHE A 652 15.94 -16.36 10.94
C PHE A 652 15.45 -16.95 12.27
N ILE A 653 16.32 -17.63 13.02
CA ILE A 653 15.95 -18.32 14.26
C ILE A 653 15.44 -17.30 15.29
N TYR A 654 16.17 -16.21 15.49
CA TYR A 654 15.79 -15.20 16.48
C TYR A 654 14.46 -14.53 16.12
N THR A 655 14.28 -14.16 14.84
CA THR A 655 13.03 -13.58 14.32
C THR A 655 11.86 -14.55 14.48
N MET A 656 12.08 -15.85 14.22
CA MET A 656 11.04 -16.86 14.34
C MET A 656 10.51 -16.94 15.77
N LEU A 657 11.40 -16.86 16.76
CA LEU A 657 11.09 -17.01 18.17
C LEU A 657 10.50 -15.75 18.82
N HIS A 658 10.89 -14.55 18.38
CA HIS A 658 10.62 -13.31 19.14
C HIS A 658 9.83 -12.24 18.38
N LEU A 659 9.75 -12.27 17.04
CA LEU A 659 9.02 -11.24 16.29
C LEU A 659 7.51 -11.56 16.25
N PRO A 660 6.64 -10.74 16.87
CA PRO A 660 5.19 -10.85 16.65
C PRO A 660 4.82 -10.33 15.25
N GLU A 661 3.65 -10.73 14.75
CA GLU A 661 3.11 -10.11 13.54
C GLU A 661 2.64 -8.68 13.86
N THR A 662 3.12 -7.70 13.08
CA THR A 662 2.82 -6.27 13.25
C THR A 662 1.70 -5.79 12.32
N LYS A 663 1.39 -6.55 11.27
CA LYS A 663 0.39 -6.17 10.27
C LYS A 663 -0.99 -5.90 10.91
N GLY A 664 -1.49 -4.67 10.69
CA GLY A 664 -2.86 -4.27 11.03
C GLY A 664 -3.13 -4.10 12.53
N ARG A 665 -2.08 -4.06 13.37
CA ARG A 665 -2.20 -3.85 14.82
C ARG A 665 -1.86 -2.41 15.19
N ALA A 666 -2.46 -1.92 16.28
CA ALA A 666 -2.09 -0.62 16.82
C ALA A 666 -0.69 -0.70 17.46
N LEU A 667 0.07 0.40 17.40
CA LEU A 667 1.45 0.47 17.87
C LEU A 667 1.53 0.27 19.39
N ASP A 668 0.53 0.77 20.12
CA ASP A 668 0.45 0.62 21.56
C ASP A 668 0.16 -0.82 22.00
N ASP A 669 -0.57 -1.59 21.19
CA ASP A 669 -0.83 -3.01 21.44
C ASP A 669 0.45 -3.84 21.33
N ILE A 670 1.27 -3.55 20.33
CA ILE A 670 2.57 -4.22 20.12
C ILE A 670 3.51 -3.88 21.28
N ALA A 671 3.62 -2.60 21.65
CA ALA A 671 4.42 -2.18 22.79
C ALA A 671 3.90 -2.79 24.12
N ALA A 672 2.59 -2.91 24.27
CA ALA A 672 1.98 -3.56 25.44
C ALA A 672 2.29 -5.06 25.51
N GLU A 673 2.40 -5.76 24.39
CA GLU A 673 2.78 -7.18 24.35
C GLU A 673 4.19 -7.40 24.91
N PHE A 674 5.16 -6.56 24.52
CA PHE A 674 6.51 -6.60 25.09
C PHE A 674 6.54 -6.24 26.58
N ARG A 675 5.65 -5.34 27.04
CA ARG A 675 5.49 -5.03 28.47
C ARG A 675 4.85 -6.18 29.26
N ARG A 676 3.85 -6.88 28.69
CA ARG A 676 3.12 -7.98 29.36
C ARG A 676 3.91 -9.29 29.39
N ALA A 677 4.70 -9.58 28.36
CA ALA A 677 5.57 -10.78 28.34
C ALA A 677 6.54 -10.83 29.54
N GLU A 678 6.83 -9.70 30.18
CA GLU A 678 7.62 -9.64 31.42
C GLU A 678 6.80 -9.84 32.71
N SER A 679 5.47 -9.67 32.67
CA SER A 679 4.59 -9.80 33.84
C SER A 679 4.16 -11.23 34.14
N ILE A 680 4.43 -12.18 33.22
CA ILE A 680 4.12 -13.60 33.41
C ILE A 680 5.40 -14.31 33.88
N PRO A 681 5.49 -14.81 35.12
CA PRO A 681 6.62 -15.61 35.55
C PRO A 681 6.72 -16.90 34.72
N LEU A 682 7.96 -17.30 34.46
CA LEU A 682 8.48 -18.30 33.52
C LEU A 682 7.94 -19.76 33.62
N TYR A 683 6.77 -20.01 34.19
CA TYR A 683 6.26 -21.38 34.40
C TYR A 683 5.28 -21.90 33.32
N ASN A 684 4.65 -21.05 32.51
CA ASN A 684 3.66 -21.52 31.51
C ASN A 684 3.99 -21.03 30.08
N LYS A 685 4.99 -21.65 29.45
CA LYS A 685 5.38 -21.39 28.05
C LYS A 685 4.62 -22.26 27.04
N THR A 686 3.48 -22.85 27.41
CA THR A 686 2.77 -23.83 26.59
C THR A 686 1.56 -23.28 25.81
N ILE A 687 1.18 -22.01 25.99
CA ILE A 687 -0.07 -21.47 25.41
C ILE A 687 0.15 -20.59 24.16
N PHE A 688 1.38 -20.19 23.83
CA PHE A 688 1.63 -19.25 22.73
C PHE A 688 1.89 -19.86 21.34
N ASN A 689 1.70 -21.18 21.17
CA ASN A 689 1.93 -21.89 19.91
C ASN A 689 0.66 -22.28 19.13
N THR A 690 -0.41 -21.49 19.23
CA THR A 690 -1.63 -21.73 18.42
C THR A 690 -2.10 -20.45 17.77
N PHE A 691 -1.48 -20.09 16.63
CA PHE A 691 -2.16 -19.55 15.44
C PHE A 691 -1.26 -19.83 14.24
N THR A 692 -1.51 -20.97 13.59
CA THR A 692 -1.01 -21.37 12.26
C THR A 692 -1.48 -20.42 11.16
#